data_AF-A0A2H5DX88-F1
#
_entry.id   AF-A0A2H5DX88-F1
#
_cell.length_a   1.000
_cell.length_b   1.000
_cell.length_c   1.000
_cell.angle_alpha   90.00
_cell.angle_beta   90.00
_cell.angle_gamma   90.00
#
_symmetry.space_group_name_H-M   'P 1'
#
loop_
_entity.id
_entity.type
_entity.pdbx_description
1 polymer ?
#
loop_
_entity_poly.entity_id
_entity_poly.type
_entity_poly.pdbx_seq_one_letter_code
_entity_poly.pdbx_strand_id
1 'polypeptide(L)'
;MPDGSVWVGREGQAQGLPGEVYQVEAAGTKNTVLLPYPSYIKTPDKNNPAPWPKAICADASGKLWVAESFYGIVYRIDPSKLSGSKGQAEIFYQGVNGHVEGGSPFQFGGLAFQPKSAATGGKDLIWVSEHNRGMVYAFDAAAELGAAPLVQLSLGQGKVKALMAPVLQQGANPTLWLLLVDYQTVIGGKTGGATMLISVPAKAGVKPEECKSSALPYAQSLAIRNNTLYAGDMLGTIRTIDAGSATRAPQAFATLETPASILHLAVDGGGYLWAADSQAKGLLYALTPKGEVAAAFSLSKGSTEVRPGALVWYAKDDSILVVDGDDNGRVMQVAMDGGPLGPIGPDGKANYTVSATPDTGTAAPGGVFVAPGGIKLQAKSTQTGNAPVAAGVHLRVEPDDSGGHMGGDGLHRNAAIPVAGYMLTDLTAGDKPNELKLIAGGRGLDDKAVFIGTTHVATTSIKFDPPGPLRVLQGDSISSSERVRLSTDLNDGRMVDVAIGDGAFFGTETHPEAKRSVKDGALLPDITAGKIAGKVMVTATSDKAVGKLEVEVVPVPRSIGCNFTGTLHNTHLASQLGKITFGVRGYKELDKPDSEHVLITNWRIRVLIGDESFKQGVRFPDNTLTNGTKERLIMSDDSGIASLPPEEMVIPGSVGTLVLEFQAAVDLRGDFTTEVRASQPIIVIAS
;
A
#
# COMPACT_ATOMS: atom_id res chain seq x y z
N MET A 1 0.17 18.20 1.24
CA MET A 1 1.30 17.76 2.07
C MET A 1 0.94 17.99 3.52
N PRO A 2 0.50 16.95 4.24
CA PRO A 2 0.36 17.00 5.68
C PRO A 2 1.74 17.02 6.34
N ASP A 3 1.82 17.91 7.30
CA ASP A 3 2.95 18.55 7.92
C ASP A 3 3.53 17.68 9.05
N GLY A 4 4.48 16.80 8.70
CA GLY A 4 5.42 16.14 9.63
C GLY A 4 6.39 17.13 10.28
N SER A 5 5.83 18.19 10.86
CA SER A 5 6.49 19.39 11.33
C SER A 5 7.09 19.18 12.71
N VAL A 6 8.34 18.74 12.72
CA VAL A 6 9.15 18.65 13.93
C VAL A 6 9.49 20.05 14.42
N TRP A 7 8.69 20.57 15.35
CA TRP A 7 8.91 21.89 15.93
C TRP A 7 9.26 21.78 17.40
N VAL A 8 10.50 22.17 17.74
CA VAL A 8 10.89 22.50 19.11
C VAL A 8 11.82 23.72 19.07
N GLY A 9 11.26 24.93 18.89
CA GLY A 9 12.02 26.20 18.90
C GLY A 9 11.13 27.44 18.92
N ARG A 10 11.03 28.18 20.03
CA ARG A 10 10.18 29.41 20.17
C ARG A 10 10.46 30.48 19.11
N GLU A 11 9.45 31.31 18.80
CA GLU A 11 9.53 32.51 17.94
C GLU A 11 10.70 33.47 18.31
N GLY A 12 11.19 34.20 17.32
CA GLY A 12 12.47 34.92 17.35
C GLY A 12 12.51 36.06 18.36
N GLN A 13 13.70 36.30 18.92
CA GLN A 13 13.93 37.40 19.84
C GLN A 13 14.12 38.74 19.13
N ALA A 14 13.67 39.81 19.79
CA ALA A 14 13.94 41.19 19.40
C ALA A 14 15.40 41.59 19.73
N GLN A 15 15.93 42.58 18.98
CA GLN A 15 17.25 43.20 19.22
C GLN A 15 17.41 43.64 20.69
N GLY A 16 18.60 43.42 21.28
CA GLY A 16 18.91 43.77 22.68
C GLY A 16 18.64 42.67 23.72
N LEU A 17 18.30 41.46 23.31
CA LEU A 17 18.18 40.28 24.18
C LEU A 17 19.37 39.31 24.00
N PRO A 18 19.81 38.57 25.04
CA PRO A 18 20.83 37.53 24.92
C PRO A 18 20.38 36.44 23.94
N GLY A 19 21.17 36.18 22.89
CA GLY A 19 20.83 35.23 21.83
C GLY A 19 20.45 33.87 22.41
N GLU A 20 19.19 33.47 22.26
CA GLU A 20 18.72 32.13 22.64
C GLU A 20 19.23 31.13 21.60
N VAL A 21 20.21 30.34 21.99
CA VAL A 21 20.77 29.26 21.16
C VAL A 21 20.86 28.04 22.01
N TYR A 22 19.72 27.37 22.16
CA TYR A 22 19.61 25.93 22.01
C TYR A 22 18.20 25.51 22.43
N GLN A 23 17.68 24.40 21.89
CA GLN A 23 16.61 23.63 22.52
C GLN A 23 17.01 22.15 22.51
N VAL A 24 17.43 21.58 23.66
CA VAL A 24 17.70 20.12 23.76
C VAL A 24 16.42 19.45 24.21
N GLU A 25 16.03 18.36 23.56
CA GLU A 25 15.17 17.36 24.19
C GLU A 25 16.03 16.23 24.77
N ALA A 26 16.25 16.27 26.09
CA ALA A 26 16.71 15.08 26.81
C ALA A 26 15.49 14.46 27.49
N ALA A 27 15.13 13.22 27.11
CA ALA A 27 14.02 12.46 27.68
C ALA A 27 12.66 13.22 27.67
N GLY A 28 12.39 14.01 26.62
CA GLY A 28 11.15 14.79 26.48
C GLY A 28 11.11 16.11 27.27
N THR A 29 12.22 16.55 27.86
CA THR A 29 12.31 17.86 28.55
C THR A 29 13.05 18.88 27.69
N LYS A 30 12.37 20.01 27.41
CA LYS A 30 12.84 21.13 26.58
C LYS A 30 13.79 22.06 27.36
N ASN A 31 15.06 22.17 26.96
CA ASN A 31 16.04 23.05 27.62
C ASN A 31 16.56 24.16 26.71
N THR A 32 16.39 25.43 27.11
CA THR A 32 16.92 26.59 26.38
C THR A 32 18.33 26.97 26.84
N VAL A 33 19.27 27.19 25.91
CA VAL A 33 20.62 27.70 26.23
C VAL A 33 20.80 29.12 25.68
N LEU A 34 21.41 30.01 26.46
CA LEU A 34 21.72 31.38 26.05
C LEU A 34 23.18 31.49 25.59
N LEU A 35 23.42 32.20 24.48
CA LEU A 35 24.76 32.65 24.09
C LEU A 35 25.08 33.98 24.77
N PRO A 36 26.09 34.02 25.66
CA PRO A 36 26.58 35.28 26.21
C PRO A 36 27.14 36.19 25.10
N TYR A 37 26.95 37.50 25.29
CA TYR A 37 27.73 38.49 24.57
C TYR A 37 29.20 38.51 25.05
N PRO A 38 30.14 39.02 24.22
CA PRO A 38 31.50 39.35 24.65
C PRO A 38 31.55 40.13 25.97
N SER A 39 32.61 39.93 26.76
CA SER A 39 32.78 40.60 28.05
C SER A 39 32.86 42.14 27.98
N TYR A 40 33.19 42.70 26.80
CA TYR A 40 33.19 44.15 26.58
C TYR A 40 31.78 44.75 26.36
N ILE A 41 30.76 43.93 26.08
CA ILE A 41 29.35 44.36 26.01
C ILE A 41 28.70 44.04 27.35
N LYS A 42 28.77 45.00 28.29
CA LYS A 42 28.25 44.81 29.65
C LYS A 42 26.72 44.80 29.73
N THR A 43 26.08 45.61 28.89
CA THR A 43 24.61 45.72 28.81
C THR A 43 24.24 45.81 27.32
N PRO A 44 23.75 44.72 26.72
CA PRO A 44 23.28 44.75 25.33
C PRO A 44 22.15 45.76 25.16
N ASP A 45 22.20 46.57 24.11
CA ASP A 45 21.13 47.47 23.72
C ASP A 45 20.69 47.22 22.27
N LYS A 46 19.78 48.06 21.77
CA LYS A 46 19.25 47.99 20.39
C LYS A 46 20.32 48.15 19.29
N ASN A 47 21.51 48.65 19.63
CA ASN A 47 22.62 48.84 18.69
C ASN A 47 23.57 47.63 18.67
N ASN A 48 23.40 46.66 19.58
CA ASN A 48 24.20 45.43 19.60
C ASN A 48 23.41 44.28 18.94
N PRO A 49 23.81 43.78 17.75
CA PRO A 49 23.15 42.62 17.16
C PRO A 49 23.28 41.39 18.08
N ALA A 50 22.25 40.53 18.12
CA ALA A 50 22.35 39.28 18.87
C ALA A 50 23.47 38.38 18.32
N PRO A 51 24.15 37.57 19.15
CA PRO A 51 25.05 36.53 18.66
C PRO A 51 24.37 35.67 17.58
N TRP A 52 25.00 35.53 16.42
CA TRP A 52 24.41 34.86 15.26
C TRP A 52 25.13 33.55 14.95
N PRO A 53 24.61 32.40 15.43
CA PRO A 53 25.23 31.10 15.18
C PRO A 53 25.23 30.80 13.68
N LYS A 54 26.35 30.26 13.19
CA LYS A 54 26.55 29.94 11.77
C LYS A 54 27.15 28.57 11.50
N ALA A 55 27.80 27.99 12.49
CA ALA A 55 28.29 26.63 12.39
C ALA A 55 28.10 25.92 13.72
N ILE A 56 27.90 24.61 13.64
CA ILE A 56 27.77 23.74 14.80
C ILE A 56 28.55 22.45 14.55
N CYS A 57 29.20 21.93 15.58
CA CYS A 57 29.68 20.56 15.58
C CYS A 57 29.50 19.91 16.95
N ALA A 58 29.54 18.58 16.99
CA ALA A 58 29.49 17.80 18.22
C ALA A 58 30.82 17.06 18.42
N ASP A 59 31.28 16.99 19.66
CA ASP A 59 32.42 16.15 20.02
C ASP A 59 32.01 14.74 20.44
N ALA A 60 33.00 13.86 20.60
CA ALA A 60 32.77 12.46 20.97
C ALA A 60 32.10 12.27 22.35
N SER A 61 32.17 13.27 23.24
CA SER A 61 31.49 13.24 24.54
C SER A 61 30.04 13.75 24.48
N GLY A 62 29.62 14.27 23.32
CA GLY A 62 28.33 14.88 23.10
C GLY A 62 28.25 16.33 23.59
N LYS A 63 29.38 17.02 23.79
CA LYS A 63 29.36 18.48 23.91
C LYS A 63 29.20 19.10 22.54
N LEU A 64 28.61 20.28 22.52
CA LEU A 64 28.33 21.02 21.30
C LEU A 64 29.21 22.26 21.23
N TRP A 65 29.65 22.54 20.02
CA TRP A 65 30.49 23.68 19.70
C TRP A 65 29.75 24.52 18.68
N VAL A 66 29.61 25.80 18.97
CA VAL A 66 28.88 26.73 18.10
C VAL A 66 29.80 27.87 17.75
N ALA A 67 29.96 28.15 16.46
CA ALA A 67 30.67 29.33 16.01
C ALA A 67 29.65 30.36 15.52
N GLU A 68 29.81 31.61 15.94
CA GLU A 68 28.93 32.70 15.53
C GLU A 68 29.70 33.72 14.66
N SER A 69 28.97 34.44 13.83
CA SER A 69 29.56 35.33 12.83
C SER A 69 29.66 36.80 13.25
N PHE A 70 28.86 37.32 14.19
CA PHE A 70 28.90 38.76 14.48
C PHE A 70 30.12 39.22 15.27
N TYR A 71 30.54 38.45 16.27
CA TYR A 71 31.59 38.84 17.21
C TYR A 71 32.85 37.98 17.10
N GLY A 72 32.82 36.92 16.28
CA GLY A 72 33.92 35.99 16.09
C GLY A 72 34.20 35.17 17.35
N ILE A 73 33.16 34.60 17.96
CA ILE A 73 33.22 33.74 19.14
C ILE A 73 33.08 32.25 18.74
N VAL A 74 33.69 31.40 19.54
CA VAL A 74 33.35 29.98 19.59
C VAL A 74 32.80 29.70 20.99
N TYR A 75 31.59 29.16 21.03
CA TYR A 75 30.92 28.72 22.25
C TYR A 75 31.12 27.23 22.46
N ARG A 76 31.24 26.85 23.74
CA ARG A 76 31.18 25.46 24.20
C ARG A 76 29.92 25.27 25.05
N ILE A 77 29.16 24.23 24.72
CA ILE A 77 27.93 23.86 25.41
C ILE A 77 28.11 22.43 25.92
N ASP A 78 27.97 22.23 27.23
CA ASP A 78 27.95 20.91 27.85
C ASP A 78 26.52 20.57 28.26
N PRO A 79 25.81 19.72 27.48
CA PRO A 79 24.42 19.39 27.76
C PRO A 79 24.20 18.76 29.14
N SER A 80 25.22 18.12 29.72
CA SER A 80 25.12 17.51 31.05
C SER A 80 25.03 18.53 32.19
N LYS A 81 25.45 19.78 31.95
CA LYS A 81 25.43 20.86 32.93
C LYS A 81 24.17 21.73 32.84
N LEU A 82 23.26 21.41 31.92
CA LEU A 82 22.00 22.14 31.76
C LEU A 82 21.01 21.65 32.81
N SER A 83 20.80 22.44 33.88
CA SER A 83 19.78 22.17 34.90
C SER A 83 18.68 23.24 34.84
N GLY A 84 17.42 22.82 34.76
CA GLY A 84 16.24 23.67 34.95
C GLY A 84 16.02 24.78 33.92
N SER A 85 15.45 24.45 32.75
CA SER A 85 14.79 25.36 31.80
C SER A 85 15.58 26.53 31.17
N LYS A 86 16.74 26.95 31.72
CA LYS A 86 17.66 27.96 31.15
C LYS A 86 19.10 27.68 31.58
N GLY A 87 19.97 27.33 30.63
CA GLY A 87 21.43 27.27 30.82
C GLY A 87 22.16 28.31 29.96
N GLN A 88 23.47 28.46 30.14
CA GLN A 88 24.29 29.41 29.37
C GLN A 88 25.50 28.72 28.75
N ALA A 89 25.82 29.05 27.50
CA ALA A 89 27.01 28.57 26.82
C ALA A 89 28.27 29.28 27.35
N GLU A 90 29.42 28.61 27.31
CA GLU A 90 30.71 29.19 27.70
C GLU A 90 31.39 29.81 26.47
N ILE A 91 31.87 31.06 26.54
CA ILE A 91 32.75 31.65 25.52
C ILE A 91 34.10 30.95 25.59
N PHE A 92 34.35 30.03 24.67
CA PHE A 92 35.58 29.27 24.62
C PHE A 92 36.72 30.06 23.98
N TYR A 93 36.43 30.72 22.86
CA TYR A 93 37.39 31.57 22.16
C TYR A 93 36.71 32.82 21.62
N GLN A 94 37.46 33.92 21.54
CA GLN A 94 37.02 35.15 20.92
C GLN A 94 38.14 35.72 20.04
N GLY A 95 37.80 36.06 18.79
CA GLY A 95 38.73 36.65 17.84
C GLY A 95 39.28 38.01 18.28
N VAL A 96 40.55 38.26 17.95
CA VAL A 96 41.20 39.56 18.15
C VAL A 96 40.55 40.57 17.19
N ASN A 97 39.84 41.57 17.74
CA ASN A 97 39.03 42.58 17.02
C ASN A 97 37.58 42.17 16.70
N GLY A 98 36.87 41.50 17.62
CA GLY A 98 35.40 41.43 17.58
C GLY A 98 34.80 42.81 17.32
N HIS A 99 33.87 42.89 16.34
CA HIS A 99 33.31 44.09 15.71
C HIS A 99 33.85 45.45 16.24
N VAL A 100 34.96 45.93 15.68
CA VAL A 100 35.41 47.31 15.83
C VAL A 100 34.73 48.12 14.72
N GLU A 101 34.03 49.19 15.06
CA GLU A 101 33.35 50.08 14.09
C GLU A 101 34.28 50.41 12.91
N GLY A 102 33.86 50.06 11.69
CA GLY A 102 34.56 50.40 10.44
C GLY A 102 35.46 49.33 9.82
N GLY A 103 35.61 48.14 10.42
CA GLY A 103 36.35 47.00 9.83
C GLY A 103 35.45 45.85 9.35
N SER A 104 35.92 45.04 8.38
CA SER A 104 35.26 43.77 8.03
C SER A 104 35.31 42.83 9.25
N PRO A 105 34.15 42.40 9.78
CA PRO A 105 34.11 41.61 11.01
C PRO A 105 34.86 40.28 10.84
N PHE A 106 35.46 39.82 11.92
CA PHE A 106 36.04 38.49 12.01
C PHE A 106 34.89 37.50 12.16
N GLN A 107 34.65 36.67 11.14
CA GLN A 107 33.46 35.81 11.08
C GLN A 107 33.87 34.35 11.02
N PHE A 108 33.43 33.53 11.96
CA PHE A 108 33.60 32.09 11.84
C PHE A 108 32.51 31.48 10.97
N GLY A 109 32.93 30.66 9.99
CA GLY A 109 32.07 30.10 8.94
C GLY A 109 31.95 28.58 8.96
N GLY A 110 32.64 27.88 9.88
CA GLY A 110 32.62 26.43 9.90
C GLY A 110 33.35 25.82 11.11
N LEU A 111 32.90 24.63 11.52
CA LEU A 111 33.48 23.86 12.62
C LEU A 111 33.65 22.38 12.25
N ALA A 112 34.75 21.76 12.69
CA ALA A 112 34.93 20.31 12.65
C ALA A 112 35.61 19.79 13.91
N PHE A 113 35.16 18.65 14.41
CA PHE A 113 35.78 17.96 15.54
C PHE A 113 36.79 16.91 15.05
N GLN A 114 37.97 16.88 15.66
CA GLN A 114 38.97 15.83 15.47
C GLN A 114 39.23 15.09 16.78
N PRO A 115 38.95 13.78 16.83
CA PRO A 115 39.27 12.99 18.02
C PRO A 115 40.79 12.87 18.21
N LYS A 116 41.20 12.73 19.46
CA LYS A 116 42.58 12.52 19.85
C LYS A 116 43.23 11.36 19.11
N SER A 117 44.43 11.62 18.59
CA SER A 117 45.25 10.64 17.88
C SER A 117 46.73 11.02 17.98
N ALA A 118 47.61 10.19 17.44
CA ALA A 118 49.03 10.56 17.34
C ALA A 118 49.25 11.86 16.53
N ALA A 119 48.43 12.10 15.49
CA ALA A 119 48.50 13.30 14.65
C ALA A 119 48.17 14.60 15.42
N THR A 120 47.38 14.51 16.50
CA THR A 120 47.01 15.67 17.33
C THR A 120 47.87 15.80 18.59
N GLY A 121 48.88 14.94 18.77
CA GLY A 121 49.64 14.87 20.02
C GLY A 121 48.81 14.36 21.20
N GLY A 122 47.80 13.52 20.94
CA GLY A 122 46.93 12.94 21.98
C GLY A 122 45.80 13.85 22.47
N LYS A 123 45.47 14.91 21.73
CA LYS A 123 44.45 15.90 22.10
C LYS A 123 43.23 15.87 21.18
N ASP A 124 42.05 16.08 21.73
CA ASP A 124 40.85 16.34 20.94
C ASP A 124 40.92 17.78 20.40
N LEU A 125 40.73 17.98 19.10
CA LEU A 125 40.85 19.30 18.46
C LEU A 125 39.51 19.79 17.89
N ILE A 126 39.26 21.09 18.04
CA ILE A 126 38.18 21.81 17.36
C ILE A 126 38.80 22.68 16.27
N TRP A 127 38.52 22.33 15.03
CA TRP A 127 38.92 23.08 13.86
C TRP A 127 37.87 24.14 13.54
N VAL A 128 38.32 25.36 13.26
CA VAL A 128 37.46 26.52 13.00
C VAL A 128 37.94 27.20 11.73
N SER A 129 37.04 27.38 10.76
CA SER A 129 37.33 28.19 9.57
C SER A 129 36.80 29.61 9.76
N GLU A 130 37.65 30.60 9.51
CA GLU A 130 37.25 31.99 9.46
C GLU A 130 36.94 32.37 8.01
N HIS A 131 35.75 32.93 7.85
CA HIS A 131 35.10 33.17 6.58
C HIS A 131 35.81 34.28 5.79
N ASN A 132 36.13 35.45 6.37
CA ASN A 132 36.47 36.64 5.58
C ASN A 132 37.95 36.79 5.23
N ARG A 133 38.84 36.07 5.92
CA ARG A 133 40.30 36.18 5.82
C ARG A 133 40.94 34.87 5.38
N GLY A 134 40.16 33.80 5.20
CA GLY A 134 40.67 32.50 4.75
C GLY A 134 41.62 31.86 5.76
N MET A 135 41.35 32.05 7.06
CA MET A 135 42.15 31.51 8.15
C MET A 135 41.54 30.22 8.69
N VAL A 136 42.38 29.27 9.07
CA VAL A 136 42.00 28.05 9.80
C VAL A 136 42.67 28.04 11.16
N TYR A 137 41.90 27.72 12.18
CA TYR A 137 42.38 27.53 13.54
C TYR A 137 42.12 26.11 14.01
N ALA A 138 42.97 25.58 14.89
CA ALA A 138 42.66 24.38 15.67
C ALA A 138 42.92 24.63 17.15
N PHE A 139 41.95 24.31 18.00
CA PHE A 139 42.03 24.48 19.44
C PHE A 139 41.98 23.13 20.14
N ASP A 140 42.66 23.00 21.27
CA ASP A 140 42.50 21.85 22.16
C ASP A 140 41.13 21.94 22.86
N ALA A 141 40.26 20.94 22.63
CA ALA A 141 38.89 20.93 23.16
C ALA A 141 38.84 20.96 24.70
N ALA A 142 39.91 20.49 25.35
CA ALA A 142 40.06 20.49 26.80
C ALA A 142 40.69 21.77 27.36
N ALA A 143 41.09 22.71 26.51
CA ALA A 143 41.74 23.93 26.95
C ALA A 143 40.81 24.80 27.84
N GLU A 144 41.46 25.60 28.68
CA GLU A 144 40.80 26.68 29.41
C GLU A 144 40.29 27.76 28.44
N LEU A 145 39.28 28.50 28.87
CA LEU A 145 38.66 29.56 28.06
C LEU A 145 39.72 30.61 27.69
N GLY A 146 39.76 31.02 26.42
CA GLY A 146 40.71 32.01 25.90
C GLY A 146 42.10 31.46 25.57
N ALA A 147 42.32 30.14 25.61
CA ALA A 147 43.59 29.54 25.21
C ALA A 147 43.94 29.83 23.74
N ALA A 148 45.25 29.96 23.46
CA ALA A 148 45.76 30.17 22.11
C ALA A 148 45.51 28.92 21.24
N PRO A 149 45.28 29.12 19.92
CA PRO A 149 45.14 28.01 18.99
C PRO A 149 46.45 27.21 18.86
N LEU A 150 46.35 25.89 18.74
CA LEU A 150 47.47 24.99 18.41
C LEU A 150 47.87 25.05 16.94
N VAL A 151 46.93 25.43 16.07
CA VAL A 151 47.16 25.66 14.65
C VAL A 151 46.55 27.01 14.28
N GLN A 152 47.30 27.83 13.57
CA GLN A 152 46.81 29.05 12.95
C GLN A 152 47.40 29.12 11.54
N LEU A 153 46.55 28.93 10.53
CA LEU A 153 46.96 28.70 9.15
C LEU A 153 46.25 29.69 8.22
N SER A 154 46.99 30.37 7.36
CA SER A 154 46.43 31.22 6.31
C SER A 154 46.39 30.46 4.99
N LEU A 155 45.18 30.24 4.47
CA LEU A 155 44.93 29.59 3.18
C LEU A 155 44.49 30.58 2.10
N GLY A 156 44.11 31.80 2.49
CA GLY A 156 43.74 32.88 1.58
C GLY A 156 44.96 33.73 1.19
N GLN A 157 45.34 33.72 -0.09
CA GLN A 157 46.21 34.74 -0.67
C GLN A 157 45.41 35.62 -1.64
N GLY A 158 45.29 36.93 -1.35
CA GLY A 158 44.63 37.92 -2.22
C GLY A 158 43.30 38.49 -1.69
N LYS A 159 42.42 38.94 -2.61
CA LYS A 159 41.08 39.50 -2.31
C LYS A 159 40.24 38.49 -1.49
N VAL A 160 39.23 39.00 -0.78
CA VAL A 160 38.35 38.25 0.15
C VAL A 160 37.81 36.96 -0.49
N LYS A 161 38.28 35.82 -0.02
CA LYS A 161 37.79 34.47 -0.35
C LYS A 161 37.21 33.85 0.91
N ALA A 162 36.03 33.22 0.78
CA ALA A 162 35.32 32.62 1.88
C ALA A 162 35.80 31.20 2.17
N LEU A 163 36.21 30.92 3.41
CA LEU A 163 36.54 29.56 3.84
C LEU A 163 35.40 28.94 4.65
N MET A 164 34.90 27.81 4.19
CA MET A 164 33.67 27.21 4.73
C MET A 164 33.67 25.68 4.65
N ALA A 165 32.71 25.08 5.35
CA ALA A 165 32.43 23.65 5.39
C ALA A 165 33.64 22.75 5.71
N PRO A 166 34.38 23.00 6.82
CA PRO A 166 35.39 22.05 7.28
C PRO A 166 34.75 20.70 7.59
N VAL A 167 35.28 19.63 6.98
CA VAL A 167 34.92 18.25 7.32
C VAL A 167 36.17 17.41 7.51
N LEU A 168 36.18 16.58 8.55
CA LEU A 168 37.34 15.77 8.88
C LEU A 168 37.22 14.36 8.29
N GLN A 169 38.17 14.01 7.43
CA GLN A 169 38.46 12.63 7.10
C GLN A 169 39.35 12.00 8.17
N GLN A 170 38.81 10.99 8.86
CA GLN A 170 39.56 10.19 9.81
C GLN A 170 40.40 9.13 9.09
N GLY A 171 41.49 8.70 9.73
CA GLY A 171 42.40 7.67 9.21
C GLY A 171 43.79 7.79 9.81
N ALA A 172 44.74 6.99 9.32
CA ALA A 172 46.14 7.06 9.75
C ALA A 172 46.78 8.44 9.46
N ASN A 173 46.38 9.06 8.35
CA ASN A 173 46.76 10.43 7.97
C ASN A 173 45.48 11.27 7.86
N PRO A 174 44.96 11.79 8.98
CA PRO A 174 43.70 12.52 8.98
C PRO A 174 43.83 13.80 8.13
N THR A 175 42.77 14.13 7.40
CA THR A 175 42.74 15.26 6.47
C THR A 175 41.50 16.10 6.73
N LEU A 176 41.69 17.40 6.92
CA LEU A 176 40.62 18.38 6.98
C LEU A 176 40.35 18.88 5.57
N TRP A 177 39.13 18.69 5.09
CA TRP A 177 38.65 19.16 3.81
C TRP A 177 37.86 20.45 3.98
N LEU A 178 38.11 21.44 3.14
CA LEU A 178 37.51 22.77 3.21
C LEU A 178 37.13 23.24 1.81
N LEU A 179 36.16 24.15 1.72
CA LEU A 179 35.88 24.89 0.50
C LEU A 179 36.42 26.31 0.61
N LEU A 180 37.18 26.72 -0.40
CA LEU A 180 37.56 28.12 -0.62
C LEU A 180 36.71 28.68 -1.76
N VAL A 181 35.74 29.52 -1.41
CA VAL A 181 34.75 30.08 -2.33
C VAL A 181 35.13 31.51 -2.69
N ASP A 182 35.20 31.79 -3.99
CA ASP A 182 35.36 33.16 -4.50
C ASP A 182 34.01 33.77 -4.88
N TYR A 183 33.45 34.58 -3.96
CA TYR A 183 32.19 35.28 -4.17
C TYR A 183 32.27 36.46 -5.15
N GLN A 184 33.47 36.91 -5.55
CA GLN A 184 33.60 37.97 -6.56
C GLN A 184 33.44 37.44 -7.99
N THR A 185 33.69 36.15 -8.20
CA THR A 185 33.57 35.52 -9.51
C THR A 185 32.15 34.99 -9.72
N VAL A 186 31.52 35.41 -10.82
CA VAL A 186 30.20 34.94 -11.26
C VAL A 186 30.39 33.94 -12.40
N ILE A 187 29.91 32.71 -12.22
CA ILE A 187 29.90 31.70 -13.28
C ILE A 187 28.44 31.25 -13.46
N GLY A 188 27.95 31.23 -14.70
CA GLY A 188 26.55 30.84 -14.98
C GLY A 188 25.50 31.74 -14.32
N GLY A 189 25.82 33.01 -14.07
CA GLY A 189 24.93 33.96 -13.40
C GLY A 189 24.82 33.80 -11.87
N LYS A 190 25.65 32.95 -11.25
CA LYS A 190 25.69 32.75 -9.79
C LYS A 190 27.03 33.23 -9.22
N THR A 191 26.98 34.10 -8.21
CA THR A 191 28.15 34.48 -7.40
C THR A 191 28.64 33.26 -6.61
N GLY A 192 29.96 33.13 -6.41
CA GLY A 192 30.52 31.95 -5.72
C GLY A 192 30.69 30.72 -6.61
N GLY A 193 30.62 30.87 -7.94
CA GLY A 193 30.78 29.75 -8.89
C GLY A 193 32.21 29.21 -8.97
N ALA A 194 33.22 30.01 -8.62
CA ALA A 194 34.62 29.59 -8.54
C ALA A 194 34.94 29.10 -7.11
N THR A 195 34.77 27.80 -6.89
CA THR A 195 35.10 27.13 -5.62
C THR A 195 36.27 26.17 -5.81
N MET A 196 37.16 26.14 -4.82
CA MET A 196 38.23 25.14 -4.71
C MET A 196 38.00 24.24 -3.49
N LEU A 197 38.25 22.95 -3.67
CA LEU A 197 38.39 21.98 -2.59
C LEU A 197 39.83 22.02 -2.07
N ILE A 198 39.99 22.29 -0.79
CA ILE A 198 41.30 22.33 -0.11
C ILE A 198 41.42 21.13 0.81
N SER A 199 42.54 20.42 0.74
CA SER A 199 42.95 19.40 1.71
C SER A 199 44.05 19.96 2.60
N VAL A 200 43.84 19.86 3.90
CA VAL A 200 44.78 20.28 4.94
C VAL A 200 45.12 19.05 5.78
N PRO A 201 46.39 18.64 5.89
CA PRO A 201 46.78 17.60 6.84
C PRO A 201 46.33 17.98 8.27
N ALA A 202 45.45 17.18 8.86
CA ALA A 202 44.84 17.49 10.16
C ALA A 202 45.78 17.08 11.30
N LYS A 203 46.87 17.83 11.47
CA LYS A 203 47.89 17.59 12.49
C LYS A 203 48.32 18.90 13.15
N ALA A 204 48.85 18.78 14.36
CA ALA A 204 49.48 19.92 15.03
C ALA A 204 50.68 20.43 14.20
N GLY A 205 50.81 21.74 14.05
CA GLY A 205 51.94 22.37 13.35
C GLY A 205 51.93 22.26 11.82
N VAL A 206 50.79 21.96 11.20
CA VAL A 206 50.62 21.96 9.74
C VAL A 206 51.01 23.31 9.13
N LYS A 207 51.67 23.28 7.96
CA LYS A 207 52.09 24.48 7.21
C LYS A 207 51.33 24.66 5.88
N PRO A 208 51.25 25.90 5.34
CA PRO A 208 50.52 26.16 4.10
C PRO A 208 50.98 25.32 2.90
N GLU A 209 52.29 25.07 2.77
CA GLU A 209 52.87 24.30 1.68
C GLU A 209 52.48 22.81 1.68
N GLU A 210 51.95 22.30 2.79
CA GLU A 210 51.47 20.92 2.89
C GLU A 210 50.02 20.76 2.39
N CYS A 211 49.33 21.86 2.15
CA CYS A 211 47.94 21.88 1.71
C CYS A 211 47.84 21.72 0.19
N LYS A 212 46.83 21.00 -0.29
CA LYS A 212 46.57 20.84 -1.74
C LYS A 212 45.21 21.38 -2.11
N SER A 213 45.09 21.93 -3.30
CA SER A 213 43.84 22.46 -3.85
C SER A 213 43.46 21.80 -5.17
N SER A 214 42.17 21.51 -5.35
CA SER A 214 41.58 21.12 -6.64
C SER A 214 40.35 21.97 -6.93
N ALA A 215 40.01 22.15 -8.21
CA ALA A 215 38.81 22.90 -8.60
C ALA A 215 37.56 22.06 -8.31
N LEU A 216 36.55 22.68 -7.70
CA LEU A 216 35.24 22.08 -7.46
C LEU A 216 34.15 23.15 -7.63
N PRO A 217 33.86 23.56 -8.88
CA PRO A 217 32.95 24.68 -9.14
C PRO A 217 31.58 24.52 -8.49
N TYR A 218 31.00 25.64 -8.08
CA TYR A 218 29.66 25.76 -7.46
C TYR A 218 29.45 25.10 -6.09
N ALA A 219 30.37 24.27 -5.60
CA ALA A 219 30.23 23.66 -4.29
C ALA A 219 30.17 24.72 -3.18
N GLN A 220 29.26 24.51 -2.22
CA GLN A 220 29.09 25.37 -1.04
C GLN A 220 29.09 24.56 0.26
N SER A 221 28.78 23.27 0.19
CA SER A 221 28.72 22.36 1.34
C SER A 221 29.61 21.15 1.14
N LEU A 222 30.09 20.61 2.27
CA LEU A 222 30.75 19.32 2.33
C LEU A 222 30.15 18.47 3.45
N ALA A 223 30.09 17.17 3.20
CA ALA A 223 30.00 16.15 4.23
C ALA A 223 30.91 14.99 3.86
N ILE A 224 31.24 14.12 4.82
CA ILE A 224 32.10 12.98 4.55
C ILE A 224 31.59 11.73 5.25
N ARG A 225 31.68 10.61 4.55
CA ARG A 225 31.51 9.28 5.13
C ARG A 225 32.62 8.38 4.61
N ASN A 226 33.35 7.73 5.53
CA ASN A 226 34.46 6.87 5.17
C ASN A 226 35.46 7.61 4.27
N ASN A 227 35.60 7.17 3.01
CA ASN A 227 36.48 7.76 2.01
C ASN A 227 35.72 8.53 0.91
N THR A 228 34.43 8.82 1.13
CA THR A 228 33.57 9.52 0.16
C THR A 228 33.20 10.89 0.71
N LEU A 229 33.63 11.93 0.00
CA LEU A 229 33.19 13.31 0.19
C LEU A 229 31.92 13.55 -0.61
N TYR A 230 30.95 14.19 0.00
CA TYR A 230 29.73 14.68 -0.63
C TYR A 230 29.85 16.19 -0.74
N ALA A 231 29.61 16.73 -1.93
CA ALA A 231 29.65 18.17 -2.19
C ALA A 231 28.30 18.62 -2.78
N GLY A 232 27.60 19.50 -2.05
CA GLY A 232 26.36 20.11 -2.50
C GLY A 232 26.63 21.48 -3.12
N ASP A 233 25.89 21.79 -4.18
CA ASP A 233 26.03 23.05 -4.92
C ASP A 233 24.77 23.93 -4.92
N MET A 234 24.94 25.16 -5.39
CA MET A 234 23.87 26.16 -5.50
C MET A 234 22.82 25.85 -6.58
N LEU A 235 22.98 24.75 -7.32
CA LEU A 235 22.07 24.31 -8.38
C LEU A 235 21.22 23.12 -7.93
N GLY A 236 21.26 22.75 -6.66
CA GLY A 236 20.51 21.61 -6.13
C GLY A 236 21.18 20.26 -6.42
N THR A 237 22.40 20.25 -6.93
CA THR A 237 23.12 19.00 -7.26
C THR A 237 24.04 18.61 -6.12
N ILE A 238 24.08 17.32 -5.85
CA ILE A 238 25.00 16.69 -4.90
C ILE A 238 25.91 15.74 -5.68
N ARG A 239 27.22 15.87 -5.45
CA ARG A 239 28.25 15.07 -6.10
C ARG A 239 29.05 14.29 -5.08
N THR A 240 29.57 13.14 -5.48
CA THR A 240 30.52 12.36 -4.70
C THR A 240 31.93 12.51 -5.25
N ILE A 241 32.89 12.52 -4.33
CA ILE A 241 34.32 12.59 -4.62
C ILE A 241 35.00 11.53 -3.76
N ASP A 242 35.83 10.69 -4.38
CA ASP A 242 36.70 9.79 -3.65
C ASP A 242 37.82 10.62 -3.00
N ALA A 243 37.81 10.70 -1.67
CA ALA A 243 38.77 11.48 -0.89
C ALA A 243 40.22 10.96 -1.07
N GLY A 244 40.40 9.67 -1.38
CA GLY A 244 41.69 9.09 -1.69
C GLY A 244 42.23 9.46 -3.08
N SER A 245 41.36 9.94 -3.97
CA SER A 245 41.68 10.31 -5.35
C SER A 245 40.99 11.60 -5.78
N ALA A 246 40.97 12.62 -4.90
CA ALA A 246 40.26 13.90 -5.07
C ALA A 246 40.68 14.76 -6.28
N THR A 247 41.61 14.27 -7.12
CA THR A 247 41.95 14.83 -8.43
C THR A 247 41.07 14.28 -9.56
N ARG A 248 40.31 13.20 -9.33
CA ARG A 248 39.35 12.66 -10.30
C ARG A 248 38.09 13.53 -10.38
N ALA A 249 37.40 13.47 -11.50
CA ALA A 249 36.15 14.19 -11.71
C ALA A 249 35.09 13.72 -10.68
N PRO A 250 34.34 14.65 -10.04
CA PRO A 250 33.23 14.31 -9.17
C PRO A 250 32.13 13.53 -9.93
N GLN A 251 31.48 12.59 -9.26
CA GLN A 251 30.38 11.80 -9.80
C GLN A 251 29.03 12.36 -9.33
N ALA A 252 28.00 12.27 -10.16
CA ALA A 252 26.64 12.63 -9.75
C ALA A 252 26.15 11.66 -8.67
N PHE A 253 25.49 12.19 -7.64
CA PHE A 253 24.89 11.40 -6.58
C PHE A 253 23.38 11.63 -6.51
N ALA A 254 22.95 12.89 -6.44
CA ALA A 254 21.55 13.25 -6.44
C ALA A 254 21.35 14.65 -7.02
N THR A 255 20.15 14.91 -7.55
CA THR A 255 19.70 16.23 -7.93
C THR A 255 18.34 16.45 -7.29
N LEU A 256 18.23 17.49 -6.47
CA LEU A 256 16.98 17.87 -5.82
C LEU A 256 16.14 18.76 -6.75
N GLU A 257 14.82 18.74 -6.59
CA GLU A 257 13.92 19.51 -7.45
C GLU A 257 14.22 21.01 -7.38
N THR A 258 14.34 21.66 -8.53
CA THR A 258 14.71 23.08 -8.63
C THR A 258 13.51 24.00 -8.43
N PRO A 259 13.69 25.18 -7.79
CA PRO A 259 14.97 25.75 -7.36
C PRO A 259 15.39 25.28 -5.96
N ALA A 260 16.51 24.55 -5.87
CA ALA A 260 17.15 24.17 -4.60
C ALA A 260 18.60 24.70 -4.54
N SER A 261 19.09 25.03 -3.36
CA SER A 261 20.47 25.46 -3.10
C SER A 261 21.02 24.78 -1.85
N ILE A 262 22.00 23.89 -2.04
CA ILE A 262 22.48 23.00 -0.99
C ILE A 262 23.69 23.61 -0.29
N LEU A 263 23.40 24.47 0.69
CA LEU A 263 24.42 25.20 1.44
C LEU A 263 25.02 24.39 2.59
N HIS A 264 24.33 23.36 3.09
CA HIS A 264 24.83 22.53 4.19
C HIS A 264 24.46 21.06 4.00
N LEU A 265 25.39 20.19 4.35
CA LEU A 265 25.26 18.74 4.32
C LEU A 265 25.69 18.16 5.68
N ALA A 266 25.07 17.06 6.08
CA ALA A 266 25.56 16.22 7.16
C ALA A 266 25.35 14.74 6.81
N VAL A 267 26.22 13.88 7.32
CA VAL A 267 26.01 12.42 7.24
C VAL A 267 25.71 11.91 8.64
N ASP A 268 24.67 11.08 8.76
CA ASP A 268 24.35 10.41 10.02
C ASP A 268 25.01 9.04 10.18
N GLY A 269 24.81 8.40 11.34
CA GLY A 269 25.37 7.08 11.65
C GLY A 269 24.86 5.96 10.74
N GLY A 270 23.67 6.10 10.17
CA GLY A 270 23.13 5.20 9.13
C GLY A 270 23.73 5.43 7.75
N GLY A 271 24.38 6.57 7.56
CA GLY A 271 24.92 6.97 6.28
C GLY A 271 23.97 7.66 5.36
N TYR A 272 22.84 8.14 5.88
CA TYR A 272 21.96 9.00 5.15
C TYR A 272 22.62 10.35 5.03
N LEU A 273 22.51 10.94 3.85
CA LEU A 273 22.98 12.28 3.60
C LEU A 273 21.81 13.24 3.83
N TRP A 274 21.99 14.14 4.78
CA TRP A 274 21.04 15.19 5.09
C TRP A 274 21.45 16.45 4.34
N ALA A 275 20.53 17.01 3.56
CA ALA A 275 20.77 18.16 2.70
C ALA A 275 19.79 19.29 3.00
N ALA A 276 20.34 20.43 3.42
CA ALA A 276 19.57 21.64 3.68
C ALA A 276 19.40 22.45 2.40
N ASP A 277 18.15 22.76 2.05
CA ASP A 277 17.83 23.69 0.97
C ASP A 277 17.52 25.08 1.52
N SER A 278 18.37 26.04 1.14
CA SER A 278 18.24 27.43 1.55
C SER A 278 17.22 28.24 0.73
N GLN A 279 16.72 27.73 -0.40
CA GLN A 279 15.75 28.45 -1.26
C GLN A 279 14.30 28.14 -0.90
N ALA A 280 14.02 26.95 -0.37
CA ALA A 280 12.67 26.51 -0.02
C ALA A 280 12.19 26.94 1.37
N LYS A 281 12.78 28.00 1.97
CA LYS A 281 12.41 28.53 3.29
C LYS A 281 12.24 27.43 4.35
N GLY A 282 13.26 26.57 4.51
CA GLY A 282 13.28 25.61 5.60
C GLY A 282 13.10 24.17 5.19
N LEU A 283 13.48 23.75 3.98
CA LEU A 283 13.36 22.35 3.60
C LEU A 283 14.65 21.59 3.91
N LEU A 284 14.52 20.45 4.58
CA LEU A 284 15.60 19.51 4.87
C LEU A 284 15.31 18.17 4.20
N TYR A 285 16.18 17.71 3.33
CA TYR A 285 16.07 16.42 2.65
C TYR A 285 16.91 15.37 3.37
N ALA A 286 16.37 14.16 3.49
CA ALA A 286 17.13 12.97 3.86
C ALA A 286 17.28 12.09 2.62
N LEU A 287 18.52 11.85 2.19
CA LEU A 287 18.84 11.01 1.04
C LEU A 287 19.40 9.66 1.51
N THR A 288 18.95 8.59 0.85
CA THR A 288 19.50 7.24 1.06
C THR A 288 20.99 7.21 0.68
N PRO A 289 21.75 6.19 1.12
CA PRO A 289 23.14 5.99 0.65
C PRO A 289 23.29 5.84 -0.87
N LYS A 290 22.18 5.65 -1.62
CA LYS A 290 22.14 5.58 -3.09
C LYS A 290 21.79 6.91 -3.76
N GLY A 291 21.43 7.95 -3.00
CA GLY A 291 21.06 9.26 -3.52
C GLY A 291 19.57 9.47 -3.81
N GLU A 292 18.72 8.53 -3.37
CA GLU A 292 17.26 8.66 -3.49
C GLU A 292 16.72 9.52 -2.33
N VAL A 293 15.77 10.41 -2.60
CA VAL A 293 15.11 11.20 -1.55
C VAL A 293 14.19 10.27 -0.75
N ALA A 294 14.59 9.97 0.49
CA ALA A 294 13.80 9.16 1.41
C ALA A 294 12.70 9.98 2.10
N ALA A 295 13.00 11.24 2.43
CA ALA A 295 12.06 12.16 3.05
C ALA A 295 12.46 13.62 2.82
N ALA A 296 11.50 14.52 2.94
CA ALA A 296 11.70 15.96 3.01
C ALA A 296 10.91 16.53 4.20
N PHE A 297 11.55 17.37 4.99
CA PHE A 297 11.01 17.95 6.22
C PHE A 297 10.92 19.46 6.08
N SER A 298 9.73 20.02 6.29
CA SER A 298 9.58 21.46 6.48
C SER A 298 9.96 21.82 7.91
N LEU A 299 11.02 22.60 8.05
CA LEU A 299 11.48 23.22 9.31
C LEU A 299 10.63 24.45 9.66
N SER A 300 10.01 25.09 8.66
CA SER A 300 9.13 26.24 8.86
C SER A 300 7.73 25.78 9.26
N LYS A 301 7.13 26.47 10.25
CA LYS A 301 5.78 26.19 10.78
C LYS A 301 5.01 27.49 11.00
N GLY A 302 3.80 27.57 10.45
CA GLY A 302 2.97 28.77 10.53
C GLY A 302 3.66 29.98 9.91
N SER A 303 3.77 31.07 10.66
CA SER A 303 4.46 32.30 10.26
C SER A 303 5.97 32.31 10.53
N THR A 304 6.51 31.28 11.19
CA THR A 304 7.95 31.21 11.50
C THR A 304 8.69 30.57 10.32
N GLU A 305 9.44 31.39 9.59
CA GLU A 305 10.35 30.92 8.54
C GLU A 305 11.69 30.50 9.17
N VAL A 306 12.25 29.40 8.68
CA VAL A 306 13.58 28.89 9.04
C VAL A 306 14.43 28.83 7.79
N ARG A 307 15.67 29.32 7.88
CA ARG A 307 16.65 29.18 6.81
C ARG A 307 17.79 28.28 7.27
N PRO A 308 17.87 27.00 6.89
CA PRO A 308 18.88 26.10 7.40
C PRO A 308 20.29 26.55 6.97
N GLY A 309 21.10 26.95 7.94
CA GLY A 309 22.42 27.58 7.81
C GLY A 309 23.58 26.78 8.41
N ALA A 310 23.33 25.61 9.02
CA ALA A 310 24.32 24.55 9.27
C ALA A 310 23.61 23.26 9.69
N LEU A 311 24.25 22.12 9.49
CA LEU A 311 23.76 20.81 9.90
C LEU A 311 24.84 20.04 10.66
N VAL A 312 24.46 19.30 11.69
CA VAL A 312 25.32 18.27 12.29
C VAL A 312 24.48 17.08 12.75
N TRP A 313 25.00 15.87 12.54
CA TRP A 313 24.46 14.68 13.19
C TRP A 313 24.94 14.59 14.63
N TYR A 314 24.00 14.54 15.56
CA TYR A 314 24.27 14.42 16.97
C TYR A 314 24.11 12.96 17.41
N ALA A 315 25.22 12.22 17.41
CA ALA A 315 25.24 10.78 17.64
C ALA A 315 24.70 10.33 19.01
N LYS A 316 24.64 11.23 20.01
CA LYS A 316 24.24 10.89 21.39
C LYS A 316 22.76 10.51 21.49
N ASP A 317 21.90 11.22 20.79
CA ASP A 317 20.44 10.98 20.75
C ASP A 317 19.95 10.71 19.33
N ASP A 318 20.88 10.65 18.38
CA ASP A 318 20.65 10.24 17.01
C ASP A 318 19.65 11.17 16.28
N SER A 319 19.95 12.45 16.37
CA SER A 319 19.18 13.54 15.76
C SER A 319 20.03 14.37 14.80
N ILE A 320 19.38 15.20 14.00
CA ILE A 320 20.03 16.22 13.18
C ILE A 320 19.81 17.57 13.83
N LEU A 321 20.90 18.25 14.20
CA LEU A 321 20.82 19.62 14.67
C LEU A 321 20.97 20.57 13.48
N VAL A 322 20.10 21.57 13.42
CA VAL A 322 20.03 22.57 12.36
C VAL A 322 20.25 23.95 12.95
N VAL A 323 21.17 24.72 12.39
CA VAL A 323 21.28 26.16 12.70
C VAL A 323 20.34 26.91 11.76
N ASP A 324 19.50 27.79 12.29
CA ASP A 324 18.79 28.81 11.53
C ASP A 324 19.77 29.94 11.17
N GLY A 325 19.92 30.18 9.88
CA GLY A 325 20.87 31.12 9.29
C GLY A 325 20.29 32.50 9.03
N ASP A 326 19.04 32.79 9.42
CA ASP A 326 18.49 34.15 9.38
C ASP A 326 18.96 35.01 10.57
N ASP A 327 18.69 36.32 10.52
CA ASP A 327 19.06 37.27 11.58
C ASP A 327 18.37 36.85 12.89
N ASN A 328 19.15 36.67 13.97
CA ASN A 328 18.75 36.05 15.25
C ASN A 328 18.70 34.50 15.26
N GLY A 329 19.55 33.88 14.45
CA GLY A 329 19.71 32.44 14.28
C GLY A 329 19.65 31.59 15.56
N ARG A 330 19.08 30.39 15.42
CA ARG A 330 18.77 29.44 16.49
C ARG A 330 19.42 28.10 16.18
N VAL A 331 19.56 27.23 17.17
CA VAL A 331 19.86 25.81 16.93
C VAL A 331 18.62 25.00 17.26
N MET A 332 18.14 24.24 16.28
CA MET A 332 16.95 23.39 16.34
C MET A 332 17.37 21.93 16.25
N GLN A 333 16.64 21.06 16.95
CA GLN A 333 16.80 19.62 16.84
C GLN A 333 15.69 19.07 15.95
N VAL A 334 16.07 18.32 14.91
CA VAL A 334 15.14 17.60 14.03
C VAL A 334 15.13 16.12 14.43
N ALA A 335 14.00 15.68 14.98
CA ALA A 335 13.61 14.31 15.25
C ALA A 335 12.19 14.09 14.73
N MET A 336 11.86 13.01 14.01
CA MET A 336 10.50 12.80 13.47
C MET A 336 9.43 12.96 14.56
N ASP A 337 8.26 13.54 14.21
CA ASP A 337 7.16 13.85 15.14
C ASP A 337 6.87 12.67 16.08
N GLY A 338 7.32 12.78 17.33
CA GLY A 338 7.04 11.79 18.39
C GLY A 338 8.04 10.64 18.57
N GLY A 339 9.24 10.66 17.98
CA GLY A 339 10.25 9.65 18.33
C GLY A 339 11.62 9.72 17.64
N PRO A 340 12.61 8.96 18.14
CA PRO A 340 13.93 8.85 17.52
C PRO A 340 13.86 8.25 16.11
N LEU A 341 14.87 8.54 15.27
CA LEU A 341 15.00 8.03 13.89
C LEU A 341 15.16 6.50 13.80
N GLY A 342 15.24 5.81 14.94
CA GLY A 342 15.32 4.35 15.08
C GLY A 342 16.76 3.86 15.25
N PRO A 343 17.00 2.81 16.06
CA PRO A 343 18.35 2.37 16.40
C PRO A 343 19.08 1.80 15.18
N ILE A 344 20.30 2.28 14.93
CA ILE A 344 21.16 1.85 13.82
C ILE A 344 22.45 1.22 14.37
N GLY A 345 22.91 0.17 13.70
CA GLY A 345 24.20 -0.46 13.97
C GLY A 345 25.36 0.37 13.44
N PRO A 346 26.58 0.15 13.94
CA PRO A 346 27.80 0.78 13.40
C PRO A 346 28.03 0.50 11.89
N ASP A 347 27.40 -0.55 11.36
CA ASP A 347 27.41 -0.93 9.94
C ASP A 347 26.40 -0.14 9.09
N GLY A 348 25.60 0.74 9.72
CA GLY A 348 24.57 1.53 9.08
C GLY A 348 23.25 0.79 8.85
N LYS A 349 23.10 -0.43 9.37
CA LYS A 349 21.86 -1.21 9.26
C LYS A 349 20.93 -0.96 10.45
N ALA A 350 19.62 -1.06 10.21
CA ALA A 350 18.63 -0.97 11.26
C ALA A 350 18.81 -2.12 12.27
N ASN A 351 18.92 -1.77 13.54
CA ASN A 351 18.87 -2.72 14.66
C ASN A 351 17.42 -3.01 15.08
N TYR A 352 16.49 -2.93 14.13
CA TYR A 352 15.08 -3.18 14.32
C TYR A 352 14.44 -3.71 13.04
N THR A 353 13.29 -4.37 13.19
CA THR A 353 12.42 -4.76 12.08
C THR A 353 11.04 -4.16 12.28
N VAL A 354 10.29 -4.00 11.20
CA VAL A 354 8.89 -3.52 11.22
C VAL A 354 7.96 -4.64 10.78
N SER A 355 6.84 -4.77 11.48
CA SER A 355 5.75 -5.70 11.13
C SER A 355 4.40 -5.03 11.32
N ALA A 356 3.40 -5.42 10.53
CA ALA A 356 2.02 -5.03 10.73
C ALA A 356 1.23 -6.11 11.48
N THR A 357 0.17 -5.71 12.17
CA THR A 357 -0.83 -6.61 12.73
C THR A 357 -2.22 -6.00 12.54
N PRO A 358 -3.11 -6.64 11.75
CA PRO A 358 -2.83 -7.82 10.92
C PRO A 358 -1.81 -7.52 9.80
N ASP A 359 -1.19 -8.57 9.24
CA ASP A 359 -0.27 -8.51 8.09
C ASP A 359 -0.97 -8.75 6.74
N THR A 360 -2.27 -9.09 6.78
CA THR A 360 -3.13 -9.26 5.61
C THR A 360 -4.52 -8.68 5.88
N GLY A 361 -5.23 -8.27 4.84
CA GLY A 361 -6.60 -7.77 4.99
C GLY A 361 -7.35 -7.65 3.68
N THR A 362 -8.67 -7.56 3.78
CA THR A 362 -9.58 -7.37 2.64
C THR A 362 -10.44 -6.13 2.83
N ALA A 363 -10.72 -5.42 1.74
CA ALA A 363 -11.61 -4.25 1.75
C ALA A 363 -12.41 -4.20 0.45
N ALA A 364 -13.59 -3.57 0.48
CA ALA A 364 -14.36 -3.28 -0.73
C ALA A 364 -13.65 -2.20 -1.58
N PRO A 365 -13.95 -2.06 -2.88
CA PRO A 365 -13.45 -0.96 -3.71
C PRO A 365 -13.68 0.41 -3.04
N GLY A 366 -12.61 1.22 -2.93
CA GLY A 366 -12.64 2.52 -2.25
C GLY A 366 -12.82 2.43 -0.72
N GLY A 367 -12.90 1.23 -0.15
CA GLY A 367 -13.02 0.98 1.28
C GLY A 367 -11.68 0.99 1.99
N VAL A 368 -11.69 1.28 3.29
CA VAL A 368 -10.50 1.23 4.15
C VAL A 368 -10.24 -0.22 4.59
N PHE A 369 -8.97 -0.63 4.64
CA PHE A 369 -8.56 -1.90 5.23
C PHE A 369 -8.71 -1.85 6.76
N VAL A 370 -9.92 -2.14 7.25
CA VAL A 370 -10.26 -2.08 8.68
C VAL A 370 -10.36 -3.49 9.26
N ALA A 371 -9.35 -3.92 10.01
CA ALA A 371 -9.59 -4.80 11.15
C ALA A 371 -10.12 -3.95 12.33
N PRO A 372 -10.83 -4.49 13.34
CA PRO A 372 -11.58 -3.72 14.35
C PRO A 372 -10.82 -2.64 15.15
N GLY A 373 -9.51 -2.47 14.96
CA GLY A 373 -8.70 -1.40 15.54
C GLY A 373 -7.69 -0.72 14.60
N GLY A 374 -7.73 -0.96 13.28
CA GLY A 374 -6.73 -0.46 12.31
C GLY A 374 -5.56 -1.44 12.08
N ILE A 375 -4.63 -1.07 11.20
CA ILE A 375 -3.40 -1.81 10.93
C ILE A 375 -2.33 -1.30 11.90
N LYS A 376 -1.95 -2.12 12.89
CA LYS A 376 -0.93 -1.75 13.87
C LYS A 376 0.47 -2.04 13.33
N LEU A 377 1.26 -1.01 13.07
CA LEU A 377 2.69 -1.13 12.78
C LEU A 377 3.48 -1.12 14.09
N GLN A 378 4.42 -2.05 14.24
CA GLN A 378 5.31 -2.11 15.39
C GLN A 378 6.76 -2.38 14.96
N ALA A 379 7.68 -1.61 15.53
CA ALA A 379 9.11 -1.80 15.38
C ALA A 379 9.66 -2.61 16.57
N LYS A 380 10.49 -3.61 16.31
CA LYS A 380 11.08 -4.50 17.32
C LYS A 380 12.58 -4.60 17.15
N SER A 381 13.33 -4.47 18.24
CA SER A 381 14.79 -4.53 18.22
C SER A 381 15.31 -5.90 17.80
N THR A 382 16.28 -5.95 16.89
CA THR A 382 16.99 -7.18 16.53
C THR A 382 18.09 -7.54 17.53
N GLN A 383 18.43 -6.64 18.46
CA GLN A 383 19.53 -6.82 19.41
C GLN A 383 19.07 -7.28 20.80
N THR A 384 17.88 -6.86 21.25
CA THR A 384 17.41 -7.07 22.64
C THR A 384 16.23 -8.03 22.73
N GLY A 385 16.27 -9.14 21.99
CA GLY A 385 15.23 -10.17 22.07
C GLY A 385 13.85 -9.70 21.58
N ASN A 386 13.80 -8.85 20.55
CA ASN A 386 12.57 -8.34 19.92
C ASN A 386 11.70 -7.43 20.81
N ALA A 387 12.29 -6.74 21.79
CA ALA A 387 11.58 -5.71 22.55
C ALA A 387 11.09 -4.57 21.62
N PRO A 388 9.88 -4.00 21.85
CA PRO A 388 9.40 -2.87 21.08
C PRO A 388 10.32 -1.66 21.21
N VAL A 389 10.58 -0.98 20.09
CA VAL A 389 11.39 0.23 20.02
C VAL A 389 10.64 1.31 19.26
N ALA A 390 11.02 2.57 19.48
CA ALA A 390 10.54 3.66 18.62
C ALA A 390 11.40 3.74 17.36
N ALA A 391 10.78 4.00 16.20
CA ALA A 391 11.47 4.14 14.92
C ALA A 391 10.69 5.04 13.96
N GLY A 392 11.41 5.81 13.16
CA GLY A 392 10.85 6.52 12.00
C GLY A 392 10.86 5.63 10.75
N VAL A 393 9.74 5.56 10.04
CA VAL A 393 9.59 4.76 8.82
C VAL A 393 8.98 5.58 7.69
N HIS A 394 9.32 5.20 6.46
CA HIS A 394 8.62 5.64 5.26
C HIS A 394 7.73 4.48 4.77
N LEU A 395 6.44 4.77 4.59
CA LEU A 395 5.43 3.86 4.08
C LEU A 395 5.18 4.16 2.61
N ARG A 396 5.15 3.12 1.78
CA ARG A 396 4.78 3.19 0.36
C ARG A 396 3.69 2.19 0.04
N VAL A 397 2.73 2.58 -0.78
CA VAL A 397 1.74 1.67 -1.37
C VAL A 397 2.24 1.18 -2.72
N GLU A 398 2.24 -0.12 -2.93
CA GLU A 398 2.61 -0.75 -4.20
C GLU A 398 1.55 -1.76 -4.68
N PRO A 399 1.39 -1.99 -5.99
CA PRO A 399 1.95 -1.15 -7.06
C PRO A 399 1.23 0.21 -7.11
N ASP A 400 1.88 1.23 -7.66
CA ASP A 400 1.35 2.60 -7.74
C ASP A 400 0.02 2.69 -8.51
N ASP A 401 -0.20 1.76 -9.45
CA ASP A 401 -1.41 1.65 -10.27
C ASP A 401 -2.53 0.82 -9.62
N SER A 402 -2.32 0.31 -8.40
CA SER A 402 -3.35 -0.39 -7.62
C SER A 402 -4.55 0.51 -7.30
N GLY A 403 -4.36 1.83 -7.28
CA GLY A 403 -5.35 2.83 -6.86
C GLY A 403 -5.50 2.97 -5.35
N GLY A 404 -4.76 2.19 -4.55
CA GLY A 404 -4.73 2.31 -3.10
C GLY A 404 -3.98 3.56 -2.65
N HIS A 405 -4.33 4.10 -1.47
CA HIS A 405 -3.71 5.30 -0.92
C HIS A 405 -3.87 5.40 0.60
N MET A 406 -3.08 6.25 1.24
CA MET A 406 -3.14 6.55 2.67
C MET A 406 -3.68 7.97 2.90
N GLY A 407 -4.99 8.11 3.07
CA GLY A 407 -5.65 9.40 3.33
C GLY A 407 -5.23 10.53 2.37
N GLY A 408 -4.94 11.71 2.91
CA GLY A 408 -4.47 12.88 2.15
C GLY A 408 -2.99 12.85 1.74
N ASP A 409 -2.24 11.81 2.12
CA ASP A 409 -0.81 11.66 1.81
C ASP A 409 -0.56 10.96 0.46
N GLY A 410 -1.58 10.29 -0.09
CA GLY A 410 -1.47 9.57 -1.36
C GLY A 410 -0.71 8.25 -1.21
N LEU A 411 0.29 8.01 -2.06
CA LEU A 411 1.03 6.73 -2.12
C LEU A 411 2.15 6.60 -1.07
N HIS A 412 2.55 7.71 -0.46
CA HIS A 412 3.73 7.81 0.40
C HIS A 412 3.40 8.48 1.71
N ARG A 413 3.89 7.95 2.83
CA ARG A 413 3.72 8.56 4.16
C ARG A 413 4.95 8.33 5.02
N ASN A 414 5.47 9.39 5.63
CA ASN A 414 6.41 9.25 6.74
C ASN A 414 5.62 9.05 8.06
N ALA A 415 6.02 8.06 8.86
CA ALA A 415 5.35 7.75 10.12
C ALA A 415 6.37 7.50 11.24
N ALA A 416 6.09 8.04 12.43
CA ALA A 416 6.80 7.66 13.65
C ALA A 416 6.07 6.50 14.32
N ILE A 417 6.75 5.36 14.45
CA ILE A 417 6.28 4.21 15.22
C ILE A 417 6.73 4.39 16.67
N PRO A 418 5.85 4.73 17.63
CA PRO A 418 6.21 4.76 19.03
C PRO A 418 6.39 3.33 19.56
N VAL A 419 6.99 3.18 20.75
CA VAL A 419 7.14 1.87 21.43
C VAL A 419 5.80 1.12 21.54
N ALA A 420 4.69 1.85 21.72
CA ALA A 420 3.34 1.30 21.79
C ALA A 420 2.82 0.76 20.44
N GLY A 421 3.43 1.15 19.32
CA GLY A 421 2.99 0.89 17.94
C GLY A 421 2.23 2.07 17.33
N TYR A 422 2.31 2.20 16.00
CA TYR A 422 1.58 3.18 15.20
C TYR A 422 0.33 2.55 14.62
N MET A 423 -0.80 3.26 14.66
CA MET A 423 -2.05 2.76 14.10
C MET A 423 -2.34 3.44 12.77
N LEU A 424 -2.29 2.65 11.69
CA LEU A 424 -2.68 3.09 10.36
C LEU A 424 -4.18 2.79 10.15
N THR A 425 -5.00 3.83 10.05
CA THR A 425 -6.47 3.71 10.03
C THR A 425 -7.10 4.16 8.72
N ASP A 426 -6.31 4.54 7.73
CA ASP A 426 -6.76 5.22 6.51
C ASP A 426 -6.05 4.71 5.25
N LEU A 427 -5.54 3.47 5.30
CA LEU A 427 -5.12 2.75 4.10
C LEU A 427 -6.36 2.29 3.34
N THR A 428 -6.57 2.83 2.14
CA THR A 428 -7.75 2.63 1.30
C THR A 428 -7.42 1.74 0.11
N ALA A 429 -8.36 0.86 -0.24
CA ALA A 429 -8.31 0.02 -1.43
C ALA A 429 -8.60 0.83 -2.71
N GLY A 430 -7.95 0.46 -3.82
CA GLY A 430 -8.30 1.02 -5.12
C GLY A 430 -9.66 0.53 -5.62
N ASP A 431 -10.14 1.15 -6.71
CA ASP A 431 -11.46 0.85 -7.28
C ASP A 431 -11.53 -0.49 -8.02
N LYS A 432 -10.37 -1.11 -8.31
CA LYS A 432 -10.25 -2.35 -9.07
C LYS A 432 -9.85 -3.53 -8.18
N PRO A 433 -10.25 -4.76 -8.54
CA PRO A 433 -9.79 -5.97 -7.86
C PRO A 433 -8.29 -6.18 -8.09
N ASN A 434 -7.47 -5.66 -7.18
CA ASN A 434 -6.02 -5.74 -7.21
C ASN A 434 -5.48 -6.11 -5.82
N GLU A 435 -4.29 -6.70 -5.80
CA GLU A 435 -3.47 -6.79 -4.60
C GLU A 435 -2.70 -5.47 -4.40
N LEU A 436 -2.69 -4.97 -3.17
CA LEU A 436 -1.84 -3.88 -2.76
C LEU A 436 -0.88 -4.37 -1.66
N LYS A 437 0.29 -3.76 -1.59
CA LYS A 437 1.31 -3.99 -0.59
C LYS A 437 1.62 -2.68 0.10
N LEU A 438 1.57 -2.68 1.42
CA LEU A 438 2.16 -1.61 2.21
C LEU A 438 3.61 -1.97 2.47
N ILE A 439 4.53 -1.24 1.85
CA ILE A 439 5.96 -1.36 2.05
C ILE A 439 6.36 -0.42 3.19
N ALA A 440 7.04 -0.94 4.21
CA ALA A 440 7.74 -0.12 5.19
C ALA A 440 9.23 -0.17 4.88
N GLY A 441 9.79 1.01 4.62
CA GLY A 441 11.22 1.27 4.57
C GLY A 441 11.61 2.27 5.66
N GLY A 442 12.89 2.57 5.78
CA GLY A 442 13.36 3.51 6.79
C GLY A 442 14.86 3.53 6.89
N ARG A 443 15.37 4.29 7.84
CA ARG A 443 16.82 4.45 8.00
C ARG A 443 17.48 3.11 8.29
N GLY A 444 18.34 2.65 7.37
CA GLY A 444 19.06 1.37 7.46
C GLY A 444 18.16 0.12 7.39
N LEU A 445 16.85 0.31 7.16
CA LEU A 445 15.85 -0.74 7.06
C LEU A 445 15.61 -1.02 5.57
N ASP A 446 15.79 -2.28 5.17
CA ASP A 446 15.45 -2.70 3.82
C ASP A 446 13.94 -2.62 3.59
N ASP A 447 13.54 -2.12 2.41
CA ASP A 447 12.15 -2.07 1.98
C ASP A 447 11.49 -3.45 2.13
N LYS A 448 10.44 -3.52 2.93
CA LYS A 448 9.73 -4.76 3.21
C LYS A 448 8.22 -4.56 3.13
N ALA A 449 7.53 -5.44 2.39
CA ALA A 449 6.08 -5.54 2.48
C ALA A 449 5.69 -5.99 3.90
N VAL A 450 5.02 -5.11 4.63
CA VAL A 450 4.56 -5.37 6.00
C VAL A 450 3.08 -5.71 6.07
N PHE A 451 2.30 -5.33 5.05
CA PHE A 451 0.90 -5.68 4.92
C PHE A 451 0.53 -5.96 3.46
N ILE A 452 -0.33 -6.96 3.23
CA ILE A 452 -0.88 -7.30 1.91
C ILE A 452 -2.41 -7.13 1.96
N GLY A 453 -2.93 -6.20 1.15
CA GLY A 453 -4.35 -5.91 1.02
C GLY A 453 -4.93 -6.46 -0.27
N THR A 454 -6.12 -7.07 -0.21
CA THR A 454 -6.86 -7.49 -1.42
C THR A 454 -8.19 -6.73 -1.51
N THR A 455 -8.44 -6.11 -2.66
CA THR A 455 -9.76 -5.49 -2.94
C THR A 455 -10.77 -6.58 -3.28
N HIS A 456 -11.79 -6.78 -2.43
CA HIS A 456 -12.87 -7.73 -2.63
C HIS A 456 -14.11 -7.06 -3.23
N VAL A 457 -14.44 -7.39 -4.48
CA VAL A 457 -15.70 -7.00 -5.10
C VAL A 457 -16.75 -8.07 -4.80
N ALA A 458 -17.80 -7.70 -4.05
CA ALA A 458 -18.87 -8.62 -3.66
C ALA A 458 -19.73 -9.02 -4.86
N THR A 459 -20.07 -10.30 -4.95
CA THR A 459 -21.05 -10.81 -5.93
C THR A 459 -22.43 -10.22 -5.65
N THR A 460 -23.08 -9.66 -6.68
CA THR A 460 -24.44 -9.10 -6.56
C THR A 460 -25.51 -9.97 -7.21
N SER A 461 -25.15 -10.82 -8.18
CA SER A 461 -26.10 -11.74 -8.81
C SER A 461 -25.45 -13.05 -9.24
N ILE A 462 -26.24 -14.13 -9.22
CA ILE A 462 -25.85 -15.45 -9.73
C ILE A 462 -26.93 -15.93 -10.70
N LYS A 463 -26.53 -16.41 -11.87
CA LYS A 463 -27.42 -16.88 -12.93
C LYS A 463 -27.09 -18.31 -13.33
N PHE A 464 -28.11 -19.02 -13.75
CA PHE A 464 -28.03 -20.34 -14.38
C PHE A 464 -28.47 -20.20 -15.83
N ASP A 465 -27.71 -20.78 -16.76
CA ASP A 465 -28.03 -20.80 -18.18
C ASP A 465 -28.00 -22.23 -18.72
N PRO A 466 -29.16 -22.82 -19.09
CA PRO A 466 -30.51 -22.22 -19.07
C PRO A 466 -31.07 -22.05 -17.63
N PRO A 467 -32.06 -21.16 -17.42
CA PRO A 467 -32.59 -20.81 -16.09
C PRO A 467 -33.54 -21.86 -15.46
N GLY A 468 -33.84 -22.97 -16.15
CA GLY A 468 -34.73 -24.03 -15.69
C GLY A 468 -36.23 -23.79 -15.96
N PRO A 469 -37.12 -24.70 -15.50
CA PRO A 469 -36.82 -25.92 -14.75
C PRO A 469 -36.12 -26.99 -15.62
N LEU A 470 -35.16 -27.71 -15.04
CA LEU A 470 -34.62 -28.92 -15.66
C LEU A 470 -35.51 -30.10 -15.31
N ARG A 471 -35.70 -31.03 -16.24
CA ARG A 471 -36.49 -32.26 -16.01
C ARG A 471 -35.58 -33.47 -16.11
N VAL A 472 -35.70 -34.39 -15.15
CA VAL A 472 -34.94 -35.64 -15.08
C VAL A 472 -35.83 -36.75 -14.51
N LEU A 473 -35.74 -37.96 -15.02
CA LEU A 473 -36.52 -39.10 -14.51
C LEU A 473 -35.94 -39.62 -13.18
N GLN A 474 -36.77 -40.20 -12.32
CA GLN A 474 -36.29 -40.86 -11.10
C GLN A 474 -35.21 -41.89 -11.44
N GLY A 475 -34.05 -41.80 -10.77
CA GLY A 475 -32.92 -42.69 -10.98
C GLY A 475 -32.02 -42.36 -12.19
N ASP A 476 -32.38 -41.37 -13.01
CA ASP A 476 -31.56 -40.92 -14.14
C ASP A 476 -30.67 -39.72 -13.78
N SER A 477 -29.67 -39.46 -14.63
CA SER A 477 -28.72 -38.35 -14.49
C SER A 477 -28.76 -37.38 -15.68
N ILE A 478 -28.56 -36.09 -15.39
CA ILE A 478 -28.24 -35.06 -16.38
C ILE A 478 -26.70 -34.92 -16.42
N SER A 479 -26.07 -35.14 -17.58
CA SER A 479 -24.61 -35.01 -17.72
C SER A 479 -24.16 -33.55 -17.78
N SER A 480 -22.99 -33.27 -17.21
CA SER A 480 -22.39 -31.93 -17.14
C SER A 480 -22.07 -31.34 -18.51
N SER A 481 -21.74 -32.15 -19.52
CA SER A 481 -21.55 -31.69 -20.91
C SER A 481 -22.84 -31.19 -21.57
N GLU A 482 -24.01 -31.45 -20.95
CA GLU A 482 -25.32 -31.19 -21.52
C GLU A 482 -26.24 -30.42 -20.56
N ARG A 483 -25.89 -29.17 -20.20
CA ARG A 483 -26.86 -28.03 -19.98
C ARG A 483 -27.08 -27.46 -18.57
N VAL A 484 -26.09 -26.93 -17.84
CA VAL A 484 -26.27 -25.62 -17.13
C VAL A 484 -24.92 -24.99 -16.85
N ARG A 485 -24.70 -23.75 -17.30
CA ARG A 485 -23.58 -22.91 -16.85
C ARG A 485 -24.03 -22.04 -15.68
N LEU A 486 -23.23 -22.02 -14.61
CA LEU A 486 -23.38 -21.07 -13.52
C LEU A 486 -22.48 -19.87 -13.80
N SER A 487 -23.03 -18.66 -13.70
CA SER A 487 -22.24 -17.43 -13.80
C SER A 487 -22.62 -16.40 -12.74
N THR A 488 -21.65 -15.58 -12.34
CA THR A 488 -21.89 -14.39 -11.51
C THR A 488 -21.94 -13.12 -12.37
N ASP A 489 -22.29 -11.98 -11.78
CA ASP A 489 -22.15 -10.67 -12.42
C ASP A 489 -20.69 -10.30 -12.74
N LEU A 490 -19.72 -10.92 -12.05
CA LEU A 490 -18.30 -10.57 -12.14
C LEU A 490 -17.54 -11.43 -13.15
N ASN A 491 -17.93 -12.70 -13.35
CA ASN A 491 -17.30 -13.63 -14.30
C ASN A 491 -15.77 -13.77 -14.11
N ASP A 492 -15.30 -13.85 -12.87
CA ASP A 492 -13.87 -13.80 -12.50
C ASP A 492 -13.28 -15.15 -12.06
N GLY A 493 -14.07 -16.23 -12.17
CA GLY A 493 -13.62 -17.58 -11.84
C GLY A 493 -13.57 -17.90 -10.35
N ARG A 494 -14.14 -17.03 -9.48
CA ARG A 494 -14.29 -17.30 -8.04
C ARG A 494 -15.06 -18.59 -7.76
N MET A 495 -14.90 -19.14 -6.56
CA MET A 495 -15.68 -20.30 -6.12
C MET A 495 -17.07 -19.88 -5.69
N VAL A 496 -18.08 -20.60 -6.16
CA VAL A 496 -19.49 -20.45 -5.80
C VAL A 496 -19.95 -21.76 -5.18
N ASP A 497 -20.51 -21.68 -3.98
CA ASP A 497 -21.04 -22.86 -3.29
C ASP A 497 -22.41 -23.21 -3.85
N VAL A 498 -22.58 -24.45 -4.29
CA VAL A 498 -23.84 -24.99 -4.76
C VAL A 498 -24.32 -26.10 -3.84
N ALA A 499 -25.61 -26.07 -3.51
CA ALA A 499 -26.29 -27.08 -2.72
C ALA A 499 -27.52 -27.56 -3.46
N ILE A 500 -27.82 -28.85 -3.38
CA ILE A 500 -29.03 -29.44 -3.95
C ILE A 500 -29.93 -29.96 -2.83
N GLY A 501 -31.23 -29.72 -2.96
CA GLY A 501 -32.23 -30.16 -1.98
C GLY A 501 -32.44 -31.68 -1.96
N ASP A 502 -33.16 -32.15 -0.94
CA ASP A 502 -33.49 -33.56 -0.79
C ASP A 502 -34.25 -34.10 -2.01
N GLY A 503 -33.89 -35.29 -2.49
CA GLY A 503 -34.49 -35.93 -3.66
C GLY A 503 -33.61 -35.96 -4.91
N ALA A 504 -32.48 -35.25 -4.92
CA ALA A 504 -31.43 -35.37 -5.93
C ALA A 504 -30.05 -35.12 -5.29
N PHE A 505 -28.99 -35.47 -6.01
CA PHE A 505 -27.61 -35.27 -5.56
C PHE A 505 -26.69 -34.98 -6.75
N PHE A 506 -25.53 -34.38 -6.47
CA PHE A 506 -24.46 -34.27 -7.46
C PHE A 506 -23.66 -35.57 -7.52
N GLY A 507 -23.19 -35.95 -8.71
CA GLY A 507 -22.38 -37.16 -8.91
C GLY A 507 -23.23 -38.41 -9.19
N THR A 508 -22.78 -39.58 -8.70
CA THR A 508 -23.43 -40.88 -8.99
C THR A 508 -24.02 -41.51 -7.73
N GLU A 509 -24.93 -42.48 -7.86
CA GLU A 509 -25.53 -43.15 -6.69
C GLU A 509 -24.48 -43.75 -5.73
N THR A 510 -23.33 -44.16 -6.26
CA THR A 510 -22.22 -44.71 -5.44
C THR A 510 -21.45 -43.65 -4.66
N HIS A 511 -21.53 -42.38 -5.08
CA HIS A 511 -20.82 -41.24 -4.49
C HIS A 511 -21.71 -39.98 -4.52
N PRO A 512 -22.80 -39.93 -3.72
CA PRO A 512 -23.73 -38.82 -3.73
C PRO A 512 -23.18 -37.61 -2.95
N GLU A 513 -23.24 -36.42 -3.56
CA GLU A 513 -22.86 -35.16 -2.93
C GLU A 513 -24.05 -34.20 -2.84
N ALA A 514 -24.39 -33.71 -1.64
CA ALA A 514 -25.45 -32.71 -1.45
C ALA A 514 -24.97 -31.26 -1.67
N LYS A 515 -23.65 -31.04 -1.63
CA LYS A 515 -23.03 -29.71 -1.75
C LYS A 515 -21.68 -29.82 -2.46
N ARG A 516 -21.33 -28.78 -3.21
CA ARG A 516 -20.04 -28.66 -3.90
C ARG A 516 -19.68 -27.20 -4.13
N SER A 517 -18.41 -26.90 -4.30
CA SER A 517 -17.96 -25.58 -4.78
C SER A 517 -17.58 -25.67 -6.26
N VAL A 518 -18.12 -24.77 -7.08
CA VAL A 518 -17.87 -24.70 -8.53
C VAL A 518 -17.26 -23.35 -8.89
N LYS A 519 -16.43 -23.29 -9.93
CA LYS A 519 -15.90 -22.02 -10.42
C LYS A 519 -16.99 -21.25 -11.16
N ASP A 520 -17.00 -19.94 -11.01
CA ASP A 520 -17.78 -19.04 -11.84
C ASP A 520 -17.47 -19.26 -13.33
N GLY A 521 -18.51 -19.35 -14.16
CA GLY A 521 -18.46 -19.68 -15.58
C GLY A 521 -18.36 -21.18 -15.89
N ALA A 522 -18.26 -22.05 -14.88
CA ALA A 522 -18.20 -23.49 -15.09
C ALA A 522 -19.59 -24.11 -15.32
N LEU A 523 -19.58 -25.29 -15.94
CA LEU A 523 -20.77 -26.15 -16.00
C LEU A 523 -21.06 -26.71 -14.61
N LEU A 524 -22.34 -26.87 -14.29
CA LEU A 524 -22.74 -27.60 -13.09
C LEU A 524 -22.27 -29.06 -13.18
N PRO A 525 -21.93 -29.69 -12.05
CA PRO A 525 -21.70 -31.13 -11.98
C PRO A 525 -22.96 -31.89 -12.39
N ASP A 526 -22.78 -33.16 -12.79
CA ASP A 526 -23.88 -34.07 -13.09
C ASP A 526 -24.89 -34.08 -11.94
N ILE A 527 -26.16 -33.88 -12.28
CA ILE A 527 -27.28 -33.92 -11.34
C ILE A 527 -27.97 -35.26 -11.53
N THR A 528 -27.98 -36.08 -10.48
CA THR A 528 -28.67 -37.37 -10.48
C THR A 528 -29.93 -37.27 -9.64
N ALA A 529 -31.06 -37.59 -10.26
CA ALA A 529 -32.32 -37.69 -9.56
C ALA A 529 -32.32 -38.91 -8.63
N GLY A 530 -32.75 -38.68 -7.39
CA GLY A 530 -33.06 -39.76 -6.49
C GLY A 530 -34.33 -40.50 -6.88
N LYS A 531 -34.80 -41.32 -5.95
CA LYS A 531 -35.96 -42.20 -6.17
C LYS A 531 -37.30 -41.55 -5.86
N ILE A 532 -37.31 -40.31 -5.37
CA ILE A 532 -38.51 -39.59 -4.94
C ILE A 532 -38.85 -38.54 -5.99
N ALA A 533 -40.05 -38.59 -6.56
CA ALA A 533 -40.51 -37.60 -7.52
C ALA A 533 -40.92 -36.30 -6.82
N GLY A 534 -40.69 -35.17 -7.50
CA GLY A 534 -41.01 -33.85 -6.99
C GLY A 534 -40.01 -32.78 -7.44
N LYS A 535 -40.22 -31.56 -6.96
CA LYS A 535 -39.34 -30.43 -7.25
C LYS A 535 -38.18 -30.38 -6.25
N VAL A 536 -36.97 -30.28 -6.78
CA VAL A 536 -35.74 -30.11 -6.02
C VAL A 536 -35.10 -28.78 -6.42
N MET A 537 -34.56 -28.05 -5.44
CA MET A 537 -33.90 -26.77 -5.69
C MET A 537 -32.39 -26.93 -5.63
N VAL A 538 -31.70 -26.48 -6.68
CA VAL A 538 -30.27 -26.17 -6.64
C VAL A 538 -30.11 -24.70 -6.23
N THR A 539 -29.41 -24.46 -5.14
CA THR A 539 -29.14 -23.12 -4.61
C THR A 539 -27.65 -22.83 -4.73
N ALA A 540 -27.31 -21.74 -5.40
CA ALA A 540 -25.94 -21.23 -5.49
C ALA A 540 -25.78 -20.01 -4.59
N THR A 541 -24.69 -19.95 -3.83
CA THR A 541 -24.39 -18.85 -2.91
C THR A 541 -22.95 -18.37 -3.09
N SER A 542 -22.79 -17.06 -3.24
CA SER A 542 -21.50 -16.35 -3.24
C SER A 542 -21.71 -15.00 -2.56
N ASP A 543 -20.93 -14.70 -1.52
CA ASP A 543 -21.15 -13.54 -0.64
C ASP A 543 -22.59 -13.50 -0.08
N LYS A 544 -23.38 -12.48 -0.48
CA LYS A 544 -24.81 -12.35 -0.14
C LYS A 544 -25.74 -12.69 -1.31
N ALA A 545 -25.19 -12.94 -2.50
CA ALA A 545 -25.99 -13.27 -3.68
C ALA A 545 -26.44 -14.73 -3.63
N VAL A 546 -27.69 -14.96 -4.01
CA VAL A 546 -28.30 -16.29 -4.06
C VAL A 546 -28.93 -16.50 -5.44
N GLY A 547 -28.47 -17.52 -6.15
CA GLY A 547 -29.10 -18.03 -7.37
C GLY A 547 -29.92 -19.28 -7.07
N LYS A 548 -31.03 -19.49 -7.77
CA LYS A 548 -31.84 -20.70 -7.66
C LYS A 548 -32.15 -21.30 -9.03
N LEU A 549 -32.07 -22.63 -9.11
CA LEU A 549 -32.45 -23.44 -10.27
C LEU A 549 -33.38 -24.55 -9.81
N GLU A 550 -34.53 -24.68 -10.47
CA GLU A 550 -35.49 -25.76 -10.20
C GLU A 550 -35.14 -27.00 -11.04
N VAL A 551 -35.13 -28.16 -10.39
CA VAL A 551 -35.01 -29.48 -11.00
C VAL A 551 -36.27 -30.27 -10.67
N GLU A 552 -37.05 -30.60 -11.69
CA GLU A 552 -38.22 -31.48 -11.59
C GLU A 552 -37.78 -32.94 -11.74
N VAL A 553 -37.83 -33.68 -10.65
CA VAL A 553 -37.66 -35.14 -10.65
C VAL A 553 -38.99 -35.76 -11.06
N VAL A 554 -39.05 -36.18 -12.32
CA VAL A 554 -40.24 -36.71 -12.98
C VAL A 554 -40.42 -38.19 -12.60
N PRO A 555 -41.62 -38.62 -12.18
CA PRO A 555 -41.89 -40.04 -11.94
C PRO A 555 -41.63 -40.90 -13.17
N VAL A 556 -41.11 -42.11 -12.99
CA VAL A 556 -41.07 -43.09 -14.10
C VAL A 556 -42.51 -43.52 -14.44
N PRO A 557 -42.95 -43.45 -15.71
CA PRO A 557 -44.28 -43.90 -16.13
C PRO A 557 -44.53 -45.37 -15.79
N ARG A 558 -45.65 -45.66 -15.14
CA ARG A 558 -46.04 -47.03 -14.74
C ARG A 558 -47.41 -47.44 -15.24
N SER A 559 -48.34 -46.50 -15.30
CA SER A 559 -49.67 -46.75 -15.82
C SER A 559 -50.21 -45.53 -16.55
N ILE A 560 -51.13 -45.80 -17.47
CA ILE A 560 -51.92 -44.77 -18.15
C ILE A 560 -53.39 -45.15 -18.01
N GLY A 561 -54.22 -44.18 -17.63
CA GLY A 561 -55.64 -44.36 -17.43
C GLY A 561 -56.46 -43.41 -18.30
N CYS A 562 -57.66 -43.85 -18.67
CA CYS A 562 -58.68 -43.03 -19.32
C CYS A 562 -59.82 -42.76 -18.32
N ASN A 563 -60.33 -41.53 -18.26
CA ASN A 563 -61.44 -41.18 -17.37
C ASN A 563 -62.83 -41.61 -17.89
N PHE A 564 -62.92 -42.08 -19.13
CA PHE A 564 -64.19 -42.31 -19.79
C PHE A 564 -64.61 -43.79 -19.72
N THR A 565 -65.76 -44.03 -19.10
CA THR A 565 -66.46 -45.32 -19.14
C THR A 565 -67.91 -45.07 -19.56
N GLY A 566 -68.36 -45.69 -20.66
CA GLY A 566 -69.74 -45.56 -21.12
C GLY A 566 -69.90 -45.45 -22.63
N THR A 567 -70.94 -44.72 -23.04
CA THR A 567 -71.45 -44.67 -24.40
C THR A 567 -71.27 -43.29 -25.02
N LEU A 568 -70.81 -43.23 -26.27
CA LEU A 568 -70.83 -42.03 -27.10
C LEU A 568 -72.09 -42.00 -27.97
N HIS A 569 -72.76 -40.85 -28.00
CA HIS A 569 -73.90 -40.60 -28.87
C HIS A 569 -73.44 -39.84 -30.10
N ASN A 570 -73.78 -40.35 -31.28
CA ASN A 570 -73.33 -39.77 -32.54
C ASN A 570 -73.78 -38.31 -32.74
N THR A 571 -74.89 -37.89 -32.11
CA THR A 571 -75.43 -36.52 -32.16
C THR A 571 -74.65 -35.48 -31.35
N HIS A 572 -73.79 -35.91 -30.41
CA HIS A 572 -73.00 -35.03 -29.55
C HIS A 572 -71.52 -35.39 -29.56
N LEU A 573 -71.06 -36.05 -30.62
CA LEU A 573 -69.78 -36.74 -30.65
C LEU A 573 -68.59 -35.83 -30.31
N ALA A 574 -68.46 -34.67 -30.94
CA ALA A 574 -67.35 -33.75 -30.70
C ALA A 574 -67.25 -33.31 -29.23
N SER A 575 -68.36 -32.92 -28.61
CA SER A 575 -68.38 -32.46 -27.21
C SER A 575 -68.17 -33.59 -26.20
N GLN A 576 -68.45 -34.84 -26.58
CA GLN A 576 -68.20 -36.01 -25.76
C GLN A 576 -66.76 -36.52 -25.91
N LEU A 577 -66.16 -36.45 -27.10
CA LEU A 577 -64.75 -36.76 -27.32
C LEU A 577 -63.83 -35.82 -26.54
N GLY A 578 -64.16 -34.52 -26.49
CA GLY A 578 -63.44 -33.53 -25.69
C GLY A 578 -63.40 -33.80 -24.18
N LYS A 579 -64.25 -34.71 -23.67
CA LYS A 579 -64.29 -35.11 -22.25
C LYS A 579 -63.43 -36.35 -21.96
N ILE A 580 -62.96 -37.04 -22.99
CA ILE A 580 -62.04 -38.17 -22.86
C ILE A 580 -60.67 -37.58 -22.50
N THR A 581 -60.23 -37.91 -21.29
CA THR A 581 -58.94 -37.47 -20.78
C THR A 581 -58.08 -38.65 -20.36
N PHE A 582 -56.79 -38.48 -20.54
CA PHE A 582 -55.75 -39.46 -20.26
C PHE A 582 -54.83 -38.90 -19.18
N GLY A 583 -54.51 -39.75 -18.19
CA GLY A 583 -53.55 -39.42 -17.16
C GLY A 583 -52.46 -40.49 -17.10
N VAL A 584 -51.20 -40.08 -17.23
CA VAL A 584 -50.05 -40.95 -17.00
C VAL A 584 -49.65 -40.84 -15.54
N ARG A 585 -49.46 -41.98 -14.89
CA ARG A 585 -49.09 -42.05 -13.48
C ARG A 585 -47.79 -42.82 -13.31
N GLY A 586 -46.94 -42.31 -12.42
CA GLY A 586 -45.80 -43.01 -11.86
C GLY A 586 -45.93 -43.13 -10.35
N TYR A 587 -44.99 -43.84 -9.74
CA TYR A 587 -44.90 -43.91 -8.28
C TYR A 587 -44.20 -42.68 -7.72
N LYS A 588 -44.68 -42.15 -6.60
CA LYS A 588 -43.99 -41.07 -5.87
C LYS A 588 -42.60 -41.51 -5.43
N GLU A 589 -42.46 -42.76 -5.01
CA GLU A 589 -41.17 -43.40 -4.72
C GLU A 589 -40.96 -44.59 -5.68
N LEU A 590 -39.90 -44.54 -6.48
CA LEU A 590 -39.66 -45.46 -7.60
C LEU A 590 -39.72 -46.96 -7.20
N ASP A 591 -39.16 -47.29 -6.03
CA ASP A 591 -39.02 -48.67 -5.53
C ASP A 591 -40.17 -49.11 -4.59
N LYS A 592 -41.20 -48.26 -4.39
CA LYS A 592 -42.35 -48.57 -3.53
C LYS A 592 -43.64 -48.50 -4.35
N PRO A 593 -44.11 -49.63 -4.91
CA PRO A 593 -45.35 -49.67 -5.68
C PRO A 593 -46.60 -49.22 -4.91
N ASP A 594 -46.60 -49.37 -3.58
CA ASP A 594 -47.68 -48.92 -2.70
C ASP A 594 -47.61 -47.42 -2.35
N SER A 595 -46.61 -46.69 -2.88
CA SER A 595 -46.53 -45.25 -2.72
C SER A 595 -47.65 -44.54 -3.49
N GLU A 596 -47.94 -43.29 -3.09
CA GLU A 596 -48.90 -42.43 -3.78
C GLU A 596 -48.60 -42.37 -5.29
N HIS A 597 -49.64 -42.51 -6.12
CA HIS A 597 -49.50 -42.34 -7.57
C HIS A 597 -49.54 -40.86 -7.94
N VAL A 598 -48.51 -40.39 -8.64
CA VAL A 598 -48.39 -38.99 -9.05
C VAL A 598 -48.63 -38.89 -10.56
N LEU A 599 -49.44 -37.92 -10.97
CA LEU A 599 -49.65 -37.60 -12.37
C LEU A 599 -48.38 -36.97 -12.97
N ILE A 600 -48.04 -37.38 -14.19
CA ILE A 600 -46.88 -36.85 -14.90
C ILE A 600 -47.31 -35.68 -15.78
N THR A 601 -46.79 -34.50 -15.46
CA THR A 601 -47.03 -33.24 -16.19
C THR A 601 -46.27 -33.23 -17.51
N ASN A 602 -46.76 -32.45 -18.50
CA ASN A 602 -46.02 -32.20 -19.75
C ASN A 602 -45.41 -33.47 -20.38
N TRP A 603 -46.22 -34.53 -20.49
CA TRP A 603 -45.79 -35.86 -20.90
C TRP A 603 -46.42 -36.28 -22.23
N ARG A 604 -45.65 -37.02 -23.05
CA ARG A 604 -46.10 -37.50 -24.36
C ARG A 604 -46.99 -38.73 -24.22
N ILE A 605 -48.17 -38.66 -24.81
CA ILE A 605 -49.13 -39.75 -24.88
C ILE A 605 -49.46 -40.01 -26.35
N ARG A 606 -49.35 -41.26 -26.76
CA ARG A 606 -49.75 -41.73 -28.08
C ARG A 606 -51.13 -42.38 -27.96
N VAL A 607 -52.11 -41.88 -28.70
CA VAL A 607 -53.45 -42.46 -28.83
C VAL A 607 -53.55 -43.14 -30.19
N LEU A 608 -54.04 -44.37 -30.20
CA LEU A 608 -54.14 -45.27 -31.34
C LEU A 608 -55.58 -45.74 -31.49
N ILE A 609 -56.09 -45.72 -32.72
CA ILE A 609 -57.38 -46.37 -33.03
C ILE A 609 -57.11 -47.87 -33.16
N GLY A 610 -57.85 -48.71 -32.42
CA GLY A 610 -57.72 -50.16 -32.49
C GLY A 610 -58.00 -50.69 -33.91
N ASP A 611 -57.35 -51.79 -34.29
CA ASP A 611 -57.37 -52.31 -35.67
C ASP A 611 -58.78 -52.53 -36.22
N GLU A 612 -59.69 -53.06 -35.41
CA GLU A 612 -61.08 -53.32 -35.81
C GLU A 612 -61.87 -52.02 -36.04
N SER A 613 -61.71 -51.01 -35.17
CA SER A 613 -62.33 -49.70 -35.37
C SER A 613 -61.73 -48.97 -36.56
N PHE A 614 -60.43 -49.13 -36.81
CA PHE A 614 -59.79 -48.60 -38.01
C PHE A 614 -60.31 -49.29 -39.29
N LYS A 615 -60.51 -50.62 -39.30
CA LYS A 615 -61.14 -51.30 -40.45
C LYS A 615 -62.57 -50.81 -40.70
N GLN A 616 -63.31 -50.43 -39.65
CA GLN A 616 -64.66 -49.87 -39.75
C GLN A 616 -64.70 -48.40 -40.19
N GLY A 617 -63.54 -47.78 -40.46
CA GLY A 617 -63.45 -46.43 -41.01
C GLY A 617 -63.22 -45.30 -40.00
N VAL A 618 -62.93 -45.63 -38.72
CA VAL A 618 -62.57 -44.60 -37.72
C VAL A 618 -61.18 -44.03 -38.02
N ARG A 619 -61.02 -42.71 -38.04
CA ARG A 619 -59.74 -42.03 -38.38
C ARG A 619 -59.51 -40.79 -37.52
N PHE A 620 -58.24 -40.47 -37.25
CA PHE A 620 -57.84 -39.11 -36.90
C PHE A 620 -57.67 -38.31 -38.21
N PRO A 621 -58.31 -37.14 -38.38
CA PRO A 621 -58.08 -36.26 -39.52
C PRO A 621 -56.61 -35.85 -39.62
N ASP A 622 -56.08 -35.94 -40.83
CA ASP A 622 -54.76 -35.44 -41.18
C ASP A 622 -54.85 -34.80 -42.57
N ASN A 623 -54.58 -33.49 -42.63
CA ASN A 623 -54.68 -32.71 -43.87
C ASN A 623 -53.64 -33.13 -44.93
N THR A 624 -52.67 -33.97 -44.56
CA THR A 624 -51.63 -34.49 -45.45
C THR A 624 -51.94 -35.89 -45.99
N LEU A 625 -52.97 -36.58 -45.47
CA LEU A 625 -53.32 -37.95 -45.83
C LEU A 625 -54.79 -38.06 -46.19
N THR A 626 -55.08 -38.51 -47.41
CA THR A 626 -56.44 -38.63 -47.96
C THR A 626 -57.37 -39.54 -47.14
N ASN A 627 -56.81 -40.42 -46.30
CA ASN A 627 -57.55 -41.38 -45.46
C ASN A 627 -57.35 -41.17 -43.95
N GLY A 628 -56.72 -40.06 -43.52
CA GLY A 628 -56.38 -39.81 -42.11
C GLY A 628 -55.35 -40.79 -41.52
N THR A 629 -55.08 -40.68 -40.21
CA THR A 629 -54.13 -41.54 -39.48
C THR A 629 -54.81 -42.45 -38.46
N LYS A 630 -54.09 -43.52 -38.09
CA LYS A 630 -54.46 -44.43 -36.98
C LYS A 630 -53.95 -43.91 -35.62
N GLU A 631 -52.99 -42.98 -35.63
CA GLU A 631 -52.24 -42.52 -34.46
C GLU A 631 -52.35 -40.99 -34.29
N ARG A 632 -52.41 -40.54 -33.04
CA ARG A 632 -52.29 -39.14 -32.62
C ARG A 632 -51.38 -39.03 -31.42
N LEU A 633 -50.45 -38.08 -31.46
CA LEU A 633 -49.63 -37.71 -30.31
C LEU A 633 -50.28 -36.52 -29.60
N ILE A 634 -50.49 -36.63 -28.29
CA ILE A 634 -50.99 -35.56 -27.43
C ILE A 634 -50.04 -35.36 -26.25
N MET A 635 -50.07 -34.17 -25.67
CA MET A 635 -49.29 -33.82 -24.48
C MET A 635 -50.23 -33.65 -23.29
N SER A 636 -49.84 -34.17 -22.13
CA SER A 636 -50.49 -33.77 -20.88
C SER A 636 -50.14 -32.33 -20.54
N ASP A 637 -51.07 -31.64 -19.88
CA ASP A 637 -50.88 -30.28 -19.39
C ASP A 637 -50.12 -30.24 -18.04
N ASP A 638 -50.07 -29.07 -17.42
CA ASP A 638 -49.45 -28.85 -16.12
C ASP A 638 -50.18 -29.56 -14.96
N SER A 639 -51.40 -30.07 -15.19
CA SER A 639 -52.11 -30.94 -14.25
C SER A 639 -51.82 -32.43 -14.48
N GLY A 640 -51.06 -32.76 -15.51
CA GLY A 640 -50.75 -34.13 -15.91
C GLY A 640 -51.90 -34.84 -16.61
N ILE A 641 -52.86 -34.08 -17.16
CA ILE A 641 -54.01 -34.58 -17.90
C ILE A 641 -53.89 -34.16 -19.36
N ALA A 642 -54.12 -35.10 -20.28
CA ALA A 642 -54.23 -34.83 -21.70
C ALA A 642 -55.67 -35.08 -22.15
N SER A 643 -56.28 -34.16 -22.89
CA SER A 643 -57.62 -34.34 -23.44
C SER A 643 -57.54 -34.68 -24.92
N LEU A 644 -58.40 -35.59 -25.39
CA LEU A 644 -58.55 -35.79 -26.83
C LEU A 644 -59.27 -34.58 -27.44
N PRO A 645 -58.72 -33.90 -28.46
CA PRO A 645 -59.37 -32.72 -29.01
C PRO A 645 -60.74 -33.06 -29.64
N PRO A 646 -61.80 -32.26 -29.40
CA PRO A 646 -63.16 -32.51 -29.88
C PRO A 646 -63.31 -32.72 -31.40
N GLU A 647 -62.46 -32.05 -32.18
CA GLU A 647 -62.59 -31.93 -33.65
C GLU A 647 -61.75 -32.96 -34.42
N GLU A 648 -61.03 -33.83 -33.71
CA GLU A 648 -59.94 -34.61 -34.29
C GLU A 648 -60.26 -36.09 -34.49
N MET A 649 -61.52 -36.54 -34.50
CA MET A 649 -61.81 -37.94 -34.81
C MET A 649 -63.09 -38.11 -35.62
N VAL A 650 -62.97 -38.85 -36.72
CA VAL A 650 -64.09 -39.21 -37.59
C VAL A 650 -64.54 -40.62 -37.22
N ILE A 651 -65.81 -40.76 -36.82
CA ILE A 651 -66.45 -42.05 -36.52
C ILE A 651 -67.65 -42.24 -37.48
N PRO A 652 -67.62 -43.25 -38.36
CA PRO A 652 -68.77 -43.60 -39.20
C PRO A 652 -69.97 -44.05 -38.35
N GLY A 653 -71.19 -43.70 -38.77
CA GLY A 653 -72.43 -44.02 -38.04
C GLY A 653 -72.74 -45.53 -37.92
N SER A 654 -72.01 -46.40 -38.63
CA SER A 654 -72.12 -47.86 -38.57
C SER A 654 -71.24 -48.52 -37.49
N VAL A 655 -70.40 -47.74 -36.80
CA VAL A 655 -69.51 -48.27 -35.74
C VAL A 655 -70.32 -48.51 -34.48
N GLY A 656 -70.41 -49.76 -34.02
CA GLY A 656 -71.05 -50.10 -32.74
C GLY A 656 -70.08 -50.09 -31.54
N THR A 657 -68.77 -50.21 -31.78
CA THR A 657 -67.75 -50.17 -30.73
C THR A 657 -66.46 -49.53 -31.26
N LEU A 658 -66.06 -48.44 -30.61
CA LEU A 658 -64.77 -47.78 -30.78
C LEU A 658 -63.77 -48.36 -29.77
N VAL A 659 -62.63 -48.84 -30.23
CA VAL A 659 -61.51 -49.22 -29.38
C VAL A 659 -60.42 -48.17 -29.50
N LEU A 660 -60.09 -47.51 -28.39
CA LEU A 660 -58.93 -46.63 -28.29
C LEU A 660 -57.84 -47.36 -27.51
N GLU A 661 -56.66 -47.45 -28.10
CA GLU A 661 -55.43 -47.85 -27.43
C GLU A 661 -54.63 -46.59 -27.10
N PHE A 662 -53.97 -46.57 -25.95
CA PHE A 662 -53.15 -45.42 -25.56
C PHE A 662 -51.88 -45.88 -24.85
N GLN A 663 -50.78 -45.22 -25.18
CA GLN A 663 -49.43 -45.53 -24.73
C GLN A 663 -48.79 -44.26 -24.18
N ALA A 664 -48.15 -44.35 -23.02
CA ALA A 664 -47.30 -43.26 -22.54
C ALA A 664 -45.87 -43.44 -23.07
N ALA A 665 -45.17 -42.34 -23.33
CA ALA A 665 -43.73 -42.41 -23.48
C ALA A 665 -43.11 -42.95 -22.18
N VAL A 666 -42.01 -43.69 -22.26
CA VAL A 666 -41.30 -44.22 -21.09
C VAL A 666 -40.15 -43.31 -20.64
N ASP A 667 -39.72 -42.39 -21.50
CA ASP A 667 -38.64 -41.45 -21.20
C ASP A 667 -38.91 -40.02 -21.70
N LEU A 668 -38.01 -39.09 -21.34
CA LEU A 668 -38.10 -37.68 -21.73
C LEU A 668 -37.82 -37.44 -23.23
N ARG A 669 -37.18 -38.41 -23.93
CA ARG A 669 -36.96 -38.34 -25.38
C ARG A 669 -38.24 -38.63 -26.17
N GLY A 670 -39.21 -39.29 -25.53
CA GLY A 670 -40.48 -39.62 -26.14
C GLY A 670 -40.51 -41.01 -26.74
N ASP A 671 -39.68 -41.92 -26.23
CA ASP A 671 -39.70 -43.32 -26.66
C ASP A 671 -40.93 -44.04 -26.09
N PHE A 672 -41.55 -44.90 -26.90
CA PHE A 672 -42.77 -45.64 -26.52
C PHE A 672 -42.48 -47.14 -26.46
N THR A 673 -42.99 -47.82 -25.43
CA THR A 673 -42.93 -49.29 -25.30
C THR A 673 -44.31 -49.88 -25.14
N THR A 674 -44.41 -51.21 -25.16
CA THR A 674 -45.65 -51.95 -24.89
C THR A 674 -45.98 -52.07 -23.40
N GLU A 675 -45.12 -51.55 -22.51
CA GLU A 675 -45.25 -51.75 -21.06
C GLU A 675 -46.24 -50.79 -20.40
N VAL A 676 -46.31 -49.53 -20.86
CA VAL A 676 -47.23 -48.51 -20.34
C VAL A 676 -48.33 -48.24 -21.36
N ARG A 677 -49.23 -49.22 -21.51
CA ARG A 677 -50.36 -49.17 -22.44
C ARG A 677 -51.67 -49.59 -21.78
N ALA A 678 -52.76 -49.04 -22.26
CA ALA A 678 -54.09 -49.53 -21.96
C ALA A 678 -55.00 -49.38 -23.18
N SER A 679 -56.12 -50.10 -23.15
CA SER A 679 -57.14 -50.02 -24.17
C SER A 679 -58.51 -49.80 -23.51
N GLN A 680 -59.33 -48.97 -24.14
CA GLN A 680 -60.67 -48.65 -23.68
C GLN A 680 -61.65 -48.91 -24.82
N PRO A 681 -62.51 -49.94 -24.71
CA PRO A 681 -63.68 -50.07 -25.58
C PRO A 681 -64.72 -49.03 -25.16
N ILE A 682 -65.33 -48.40 -26.16
CA ILE A 682 -66.35 -47.35 -26.03
C ILE A 682 -67.51 -47.72 -26.96
N ILE A 683 -68.72 -47.81 -26.41
CA ILE A 683 -69.92 -48.12 -27.20
C ILE A 683 -70.34 -46.86 -27.94
N VAL A 684 -70.58 -46.96 -29.25
CA VAL A 684 -71.10 -45.84 -30.04
C VAL A 684 -72.53 -46.17 -30.42
N ILE A 685 -73.48 -45.35 -29.97
CA ILE A 685 -74.90 -45.51 -30.32
C ILE A 685 -75.25 -44.52 -31.42
N ALA A 686 -75.63 -45.08 -32.56
CA ALA A 686 -76.39 -44.37 -33.57
C ALA A 686 -77.80 -44.13 -33.03
N SER A 687 -78.23 -42.87 -33.00
CA SER A 687 -79.65 -42.54 -32.80
C SER A 687 -80.48 -43.01 -33.98
#